data_AF-A0A1U8AII6-F1
#
_entry.id   AF-A0A1U8AII6-F1
#
_cell.length_a   1.000
_cell.length_b   1.000
_cell.length_c   1.000
_cell.angle_alpha   90.00
_cell.angle_beta   90.00
_cell.angle_gamma   90.00
#
_symmetry.space_group_name_H-M   'P 1'
#
loop_
_entity.id
_entity.type
_entity.pdbx_description
1 polymer ?
#
loop_
_entity_poly.entity_id
_entity_poly.type
_entity_poly.pdbx_seq_one_letter_code
_entity_poly.pdbx_strand_id
1 'polypeptide(L)'
;METNGDKGSLRKMNRGDLATVLRKSWYHLRLSVRHPSRVPTWDAIVLTAASPEQAELYEWQLRRAKRMGRIARSTVTLAVPDPEGARIGSGAATLNAIYALTLHFQNLGVDSESEVADTKTGSSGISDSCIRSKSEVAPQSLANFIAKKHILLLHAGGDSKRVPWANPMGKVFLPLPYLAADDPDGPVPLLFDHILAISSCARQAFKNEGGLFIMTGDVLPCFDASSLVLPEDASCIITVPITLDIASNHGVIVASKTGTLDKAYSLCLVENLLQKPTAKELIENQAILHDGRTLLDTGLIAARGKAWEELIGIASSSKEMISELLKSGKEMSLYEDLVAAWVPAKHNWLKHRPLGKELVNGLGNQRMFSYCAYDLSFLHFGTSSEVLDHLSGSGSDLVGRRHLCSIPATTVSDIASSAVILSSSIEPGVSIGEDSMIYDSSLSGRIQIGSQSIVVGVNIPGDGENRQPGDSLQFMLPDRHCLWEVPLVGYRGRIIVFCGLHDNPKISFSRDGTFCGKPWKRILKDLGIHDTEIWSSSDIKEKCLWNAKIFPVLPYAKMLSMAMWLMGLSKYKDQSMLSMWRSSPRVSLEELHRSIDFLQLCLASSNHQADLAAGIAKACINYGLLGRNLSQLCEEILQKEESGIGMCKNFLSMCPSLQAQDSTILPQSRVYQVQVDLLRACRETATSLTMERKVWAAVANETASAVKYGFGDHLLESSHVISLSANQENNVNASVDHSFYQKRARVELPVRVDFVGGWSDTPPWSLERSGCVLNMAIRLEGSLPVGTIIETRKMVGVLISDDAENQLYIEDPSSITSPFDNDDPFRLVKSALLVTGIIHDKILSSTGLHIRTWANAPRGSGLGTSSILAAAVVKGLLQIMERDESNEHVVRLVLVLEQIMGTGGGWQDQIGGLYPGIKFTSSFPGIPLKLQVTPLVASPQLVSELEQRLLVVFTGQVRLANQVLQKVVIRYLRRDNLLISSIKRLAELAKIGREALMIGNIDELGEIMLEAWRLHQELDPYCSIEFVDRLFAFADDFCCGYKLLGAGGGGFALLLAKDAHRARELKHLLEEASDFDVKVYNWNIFLGQ
;
A
#
# COMPACT_ATOMS: atom_id res chain seq x y z
N MET A 1 28.39 45.05 7.05
CA MET A 1 29.49 44.25 7.59
C MET A 1 28.88 43.08 8.32
N GLU A 2 29.39 41.87 8.02
CA GLU A 2 29.00 40.55 8.53
C GLU A 2 27.59 40.06 8.17
N THR A 3 27.44 39.61 6.92
CA THR A 3 26.43 38.62 6.52
C THR A 3 26.90 37.24 7.01
N ASN A 4 26.21 36.70 8.02
CA ASN A 4 26.36 35.30 8.43
C ASN A 4 26.00 34.39 7.25
N GLY A 5 27.03 33.85 6.59
CA GLY A 5 26.89 32.77 5.63
C GLY A 5 26.53 31.49 6.37
N ASP A 6 25.25 31.12 6.28
CA ASP A 6 24.74 29.84 6.75
C ASP A 6 25.40 28.74 5.91
N LYS A 7 26.47 28.14 6.43
CA LYS A 7 27.13 26.98 5.82
C LYS A 7 26.16 25.81 5.93
N GLY A 8 25.41 25.55 4.85
CA GLY A 8 24.55 24.40 4.68
C GLY A 8 25.32 23.10 4.86
N SER A 9 25.37 22.58 6.08
CA SER A 9 25.73 21.20 6.38
C SER A 9 24.60 20.32 5.86
N LEU A 10 24.77 19.76 4.65
CA LEU A 10 23.87 18.76 4.07
C LEU A 10 23.64 17.63 5.09
N ARG A 11 22.41 17.57 5.59
CA ARG A 11 21.95 16.70 6.67
C ARG A 11 21.96 15.26 6.16
N LYS A 12 22.69 14.36 6.84
CA LYS A 12 22.59 12.91 6.57
C LYS A 12 21.14 12.48 6.86
N MET A 13 20.46 11.84 5.90
CA MET A 13 19.07 11.35 6.10
C MET A 13 19.02 10.49 7.37
N ASN A 14 18.15 10.86 8.32
CA ASN A 14 17.89 10.05 9.49
C ASN A 14 16.89 8.93 9.12
N ARG A 15 16.87 7.82 9.88
CA ARG A 15 15.91 6.72 9.63
C ARG A 15 14.43 7.15 9.73
N GLY A 16 14.12 8.25 10.43
CA GLY A 16 12.78 8.87 10.42
C GLY A 16 12.40 9.47 9.05
N ASP A 17 13.39 9.96 8.31
CA ASP A 17 13.21 10.45 6.94
C ASP A 17 12.98 9.27 5.99
N LEU A 18 13.65 8.13 6.21
CA LEU A 18 13.46 6.90 5.42
C LEU A 18 12.02 6.39 5.46
N ALA A 19 11.43 6.24 6.66
CA ALA A 19 10.05 5.77 6.78
C ALA A 19 9.05 6.73 6.13
N THR A 20 9.34 8.03 6.17
CA THR A 20 8.52 9.07 5.54
C THR A 20 8.59 8.99 4.02
N VAL A 21 9.80 8.88 3.45
CA VAL A 21 10.02 8.67 2.02
C VAL A 21 9.33 7.39 1.56
N LEU A 22 9.54 6.26 2.25
CA LEU A 22 8.90 5.00 1.91
C LEU A 22 7.38 5.10 1.97
N ARG A 23 6.78 5.70 3.01
CA ARG A 23 5.32 5.90 3.06
C ARG A 23 4.80 6.75 1.90
N LYS A 24 5.52 7.83 1.53
CA LYS A 24 5.21 8.64 0.33
C LYS A 24 5.22 7.79 -0.94
N SER A 25 6.28 7.02 -1.14
CA SER A 25 6.42 6.15 -2.31
C SER A 25 5.37 5.03 -2.35
N TRP A 26 5.10 4.39 -1.22
CA TRP A 26 4.11 3.33 -1.09
C TRP A 26 2.69 3.82 -1.35
N TYR A 27 2.37 5.03 -0.90
CA TYR A 27 1.10 5.67 -1.22
C TYR A 27 0.94 5.86 -2.73
N HIS A 28 1.97 6.39 -3.39
CA HIS A 28 1.95 6.59 -4.84
C HIS A 28 1.77 5.26 -5.60
N LEU A 29 2.50 4.21 -5.21
CA LEU A 29 2.35 2.87 -5.77
C LEU A 29 0.93 2.32 -5.57
N ARG A 30 0.36 2.43 -4.36
CA ARG A 30 -1.01 1.95 -4.09
C ARG A 30 -2.03 2.67 -4.97
N LEU A 31 -1.88 3.97 -5.18
CA LEU A 31 -2.75 4.72 -6.08
C LEU A 31 -2.59 4.31 -7.55
N SER A 32 -1.35 4.16 -8.03
CA SER A 32 -1.09 3.77 -9.42
C SER A 32 -1.61 2.36 -9.75
N VAL A 33 -1.57 1.45 -8.78
CA VAL A 33 -2.11 0.09 -8.94
C VAL A 33 -3.64 0.07 -8.90
N ARG A 34 -4.26 0.87 -8.03
CA ARG A 34 -5.73 0.90 -7.86
C ARG A 34 -6.45 1.73 -8.91
N HIS A 35 -5.79 2.74 -9.48
CA HIS A 35 -6.36 3.65 -10.48
C HIS A 35 -5.33 4.05 -11.57
N PRO A 36 -4.84 3.07 -12.37
CA PRO A 36 -3.73 3.28 -13.31
C PRO A 36 -4.00 4.30 -14.42
N SER A 37 -5.26 4.59 -14.73
CA SER A 37 -5.63 5.63 -15.70
C SER A 37 -5.46 7.06 -15.18
N ARG A 38 -5.45 7.25 -13.85
CA ARG A 38 -5.29 8.58 -13.21
C ARG A 38 -3.87 8.78 -12.73
N VAL A 39 -3.29 7.74 -12.12
CA VAL A 39 -1.88 7.72 -11.72
C VAL A 39 -1.18 6.67 -12.57
N PRO A 40 -0.44 7.06 -13.62
CA PRO A 40 0.19 6.11 -14.52
C PRO A 40 1.11 5.13 -13.79
N THR A 41 1.01 3.85 -14.15
CA THR A 41 1.92 2.79 -13.72
C THR A 41 2.95 2.48 -14.82
N TRP A 42 3.91 1.61 -14.54
CA TRP A 42 4.79 1.03 -15.55
C TRP A 42 3.99 0.19 -16.56
N ASP A 43 4.31 0.30 -17.85
CA ASP A 43 3.73 -0.56 -18.89
C ASP A 43 4.29 -1.98 -18.78
N ALA A 44 5.57 -2.10 -18.45
CA ALA A 44 6.23 -3.38 -18.19
C ALA A 44 7.23 -3.31 -17.04
N ILE A 45 7.33 -4.40 -16.26
CA ILE A 45 8.36 -4.63 -15.26
C ILE A 45 9.13 -5.88 -15.67
N VAL A 46 10.44 -5.73 -15.90
CA VAL A 46 11.31 -6.81 -16.38
C VAL A 46 12.41 -7.08 -15.35
N LEU A 47 12.62 -8.35 -15.00
CA LEU A 47 13.71 -8.78 -14.13
C LEU A 47 14.70 -9.60 -14.95
N THR A 48 16.00 -9.30 -14.85
CA THR A 48 17.01 -10.21 -15.42
C THR A 48 17.29 -11.36 -14.45
N ALA A 49 17.57 -12.55 -14.97
CA ALA A 49 17.90 -13.75 -14.21
C ALA A 49 19.17 -14.43 -14.77
N ALA A 50 19.91 -15.14 -13.93
CA ALA A 50 21.15 -15.82 -14.31
C ALA A 50 20.90 -17.12 -15.10
N SER A 51 19.75 -17.76 -14.89
CA SER A 51 19.40 -19.03 -15.54
C SER A 51 17.89 -19.14 -15.76
N PRO A 52 17.43 -20.05 -16.65
CA PRO A 52 16.01 -20.32 -16.86
C PRO A 52 15.26 -20.68 -15.56
N GLU A 53 15.87 -21.49 -14.70
CA GLU A 53 15.27 -21.93 -13.43
C GLU A 53 15.09 -20.75 -12.47
N GLN A 54 16.05 -19.83 -12.42
CA GLN A 54 15.90 -18.60 -11.64
C GLN A 54 14.83 -17.68 -12.24
N ALA A 55 14.69 -17.63 -13.57
CA ALA A 55 13.62 -16.86 -14.21
C ALA A 55 12.23 -17.43 -13.84
N GLU A 56 12.06 -18.75 -13.78
CA GLU A 56 10.80 -19.37 -13.33
C GLU A 56 10.43 -18.97 -11.89
N LEU A 57 11.40 -18.95 -10.98
CA LEU A 57 11.22 -18.43 -9.62
C LEU A 57 10.76 -16.97 -9.63
N TYR A 58 11.41 -16.12 -10.43
CA TYR A 58 11.08 -14.70 -10.49
C TYR A 58 9.70 -14.47 -11.11
N GLU A 59 9.32 -15.26 -12.12
CA GLU A 59 7.96 -15.26 -12.66
C GLU A 59 6.93 -15.62 -11.59
N TRP A 60 7.19 -16.62 -10.75
CA TRP A 60 6.31 -16.96 -9.64
C TRP A 60 6.14 -15.78 -8.67
N GLN A 61 7.23 -15.10 -8.32
CA GLN A 61 7.20 -13.91 -7.45
C GLN A 61 6.45 -12.74 -8.09
N LEU A 62 6.65 -12.48 -9.39
CA LEU A 62 5.94 -11.43 -10.13
C LEU A 62 4.43 -11.70 -10.18
N ARG A 63 4.03 -12.96 -10.42
CA ARG A 63 2.62 -13.38 -10.36
C ARG A 63 2.05 -13.22 -8.95
N ARG A 64 2.82 -13.53 -7.91
CA ARG A 64 2.43 -13.30 -6.51
C ARG A 64 2.20 -11.80 -6.25
N ALA A 65 3.13 -10.93 -6.66
CA ALA A 65 3.00 -9.48 -6.50
C ALA A 65 1.76 -8.91 -7.23
N LYS A 66 1.43 -9.42 -8.42
CA LYS A 66 0.17 -9.11 -9.13
C LYS A 66 -1.08 -9.54 -8.35
N ARG A 67 -1.11 -10.77 -7.84
CA ARG A 67 -2.23 -11.28 -7.02
C ARG A 67 -2.44 -10.44 -5.77
N MET A 68 -1.36 -10.02 -5.12
CA MET A 68 -1.38 -9.15 -3.94
C MET A 68 -1.72 -7.68 -4.24
N GLY A 69 -1.92 -7.30 -5.51
CA GLY A 69 -2.19 -5.90 -5.88
C GLY A 69 -1.00 -4.96 -5.62
N ARG A 70 0.23 -5.46 -5.71
CA ARG A 70 1.46 -4.64 -5.73
C ARG A 70 1.84 -4.18 -7.13
N ILE A 71 1.37 -4.90 -8.14
CA ILE A 71 1.54 -4.61 -9.57
C ILE A 71 0.16 -4.49 -10.20
N ALA A 72 -0.06 -3.49 -11.04
CA ALA A 72 -1.32 -3.32 -11.75
C ALA A 72 -1.59 -4.49 -12.69
N ARG A 73 -2.86 -4.89 -12.84
CA ARG A 73 -3.26 -5.98 -13.75
C ARG A 73 -2.88 -5.69 -15.21
N SER A 74 -2.86 -4.41 -15.59
CA SER A 74 -2.47 -3.94 -16.93
C SER A 74 -0.96 -3.95 -17.18
N THR A 75 -0.12 -4.01 -16.15
CA THR A 75 1.34 -3.99 -16.29
C THR A 75 1.84 -5.37 -16.73
N VAL A 76 2.61 -5.43 -17.83
CA VAL A 76 3.30 -6.65 -18.26
C VAL A 76 4.44 -6.96 -17.29
N THR A 77 4.66 -8.24 -16.99
CA THR A 77 5.74 -8.69 -16.11
C THR A 77 6.52 -9.79 -16.81
N LEU A 78 7.84 -9.73 -16.78
CA LEU A 78 8.70 -10.72 -17.45
C LEU A 78 9.99 -10.95 -16.66
N ALA A 79 10.37 -12.20 -16.45
CA ALA A 79 11.71 -12.58 -16.01
C ALA A 79 12.51 -13.13 -17.20
N VAL A 80 13.66 -12.53 -17.48
CA VAL A 80 14.48 -12.84 -18.66
C VAL A 80 15.80 -13.46 -18.22
N PRO A 81 16.03 -14.75 -18.49
CA PRO A 81 17.28 -15.39 -18.16
C PRO A 81 18.39 -15.01 -19.14
N ASP A 82 19.63 -15.07 -18.67
CA ASP A 82 20.81 -15.16 -19.53
C ASP A 82 20.67 -16.42 -20.42
N PRO A 83 20.87 -16.31 -21.75
CA PRO A 83 20.65 -17.44 -22.66
C PRO A 83 21.57 -18.62 -22.33
N GLU A 84 21.03 -19.84 -22.47
CA GLU A 84 21.74 -21.10 -22.15
C GLU A 84 22.23 -21.19 -20.69
N GLY A 85 21.80 -20.29 -19.80
CA GLY A 85 22.31 -20.18 -18.42
C GLY A 85 23.77 -19.72 -18.34
N ALA A 86 24.30 -19.15 -19.43
CA ALA A 86 25.67 -18.68 -19.53
C ALA A 86 25.72 -17.16 -19.41
N ARG A 87 26.60 -16.67 -18.53
CA ARG A 87 26.65 -15.26 -18.16
C ARG A 87 27.10 -14.37 -19.32
N ILE A 88 26.28 -13.38 -19.67
CA ILE A 88 26.55 -12.45 -20.78
C ILE A 88 26.91 -11.03 -20.30
N GLY A 89 26.81 -10.77 -19.00
CA GLY A 89 27.06 -9.47 -18.39
C GLY A 89 25.84 -8.55 -18.38
N SER A 90 25.82 -7.56 -17.48
CA SER A 90 24.63 -6.72 -17.24
C SER A 90 24.20 -5.90 -18.46
N GLY A 91 25.14 -5.40 -19.27
CA GLY A 91 24.81 -4.63 -20.47
C GLY A 91 24.14 -5.50 -21.55
N ALA A 92 24.62 -6.73 -21.76
CA ALA A 92 23.99 -7.66 -22.70
C ALA A 92 22.66 -8.17 -22.18
N ALA A 93 22.55 -8.40 -20.86
CA ALA A 93 21.28 -8.74 -20.22
C ALA A 93 20.23 -7.62 -20.40
N THR A 94 20.62 -6.34 -20.39
CA THR A 94 19.73 -5.22 -20.72
C THR A 94 19.18 -5.32 -22.14
N LEU A 95 20.05 -5.53 -23.14
CA LEU A 95 19.61 -5.67 -24.53
C LEU A 95 18.72 -6.92 -24.73
N ASN A 96 19.11 -8.05 -24.12
CA ASN A 96 18.34 -9.28 -24.16
C ASN A 96 16.95 -9.10 -23.52
N ALA A 97 16.85 -8.37 -22.41
CA ALA A 97 15.59 -8.08 -21.75
C ALA A 97 14.65 -7.24 -22.61
N ILE A 98 15.17 -6.20 -23.28
CA ILE A 98 14.39 -5.37 -24.21
C ILE A 98 13.93 -6.20 -25.41
N TYR A 99 14.81 -7.05 -25.97
CA TYR A 99 14.48 -7.95 -27.07
C TYR A 99 13.40 -8.96 -26.68
N ALA A 100 13.53 -9.61 -25.53
CA ALA A 100 12.55 -10.57 -25.03
C ALA A 100 11.19 -9.92 -24.77
N LEU A 101 11.17 -8.70 -24.20
CA LEU A 101 9.94 -7.93 -24.04
C LEU A 101 9.30 -7.57 -25.38
N THR A 102 10.12 -7.28 -26.39
CA THR A 102 9.65 -6.99 -27.76
C THR A 102 8.92 -8.19 -28.35
N LEU A 103 9.52 -9.38 -28.27
CA LEU A 103 8.89 -10.62 -28.71
C LEU A 103 7.62 -10.93 -27.91
N HIS A 104 7.60 -10.66 -26.61
CA HIS A 104 6.43 -10.88 -25.77
C HIS A 104 5.24 -10.03 -26.21
N PHE A 105 5.45 -8.74 -26.49
CA PHE A 105 4.40 -7.87 -27.02
C PHE A 105 3.93 -8.29 -28.42
N GLN A 106 4.83 -8.81 -29.26
CA GLN A 106 4.46 -9.36 -30.56
C GLN A 106 3.48 -10.53 -30.42
N ASN A 107 3.77 -11.47 -29.51
CA ASN A 107 2.92 -12.63 -29.28
C ASN A 107 1.54 -12.23 -28.72
N LEU A 108 1.49 -11.29 -27.77
CA LEU A 108 0.23 -10.76 -27.24
C LEU A 108 -0.66 -10.13 -28.34
N GLY A 109 -0.05 -9.46 -29.32
CA GLY A 109 -0.76 -8.88 -30.46
C GLY A 109 -1.33 -9.90 -31.44
N VAL A 110 -0.73 -11.10 -31.54
CA VAL A 110 -1.21 -12.19 -32.41
C VAL A 110 -2.41 -12.93 -31.79
N ASP A 111 -2.54 -12.97 -30.47
CA ASP A 111 -3.68 -13.62 -29.79
C ASP A 111 -4.91 -12.69 -29.64
N SER A 112 -4.71 -11.38 -29.57
CA SER A 112 -5.79 -10.41 -29.30
C SER A 112 -6.81 -10.15 -30.43
N GLU A 113 -6.59 -10.66 -31.66
CA GLU A 113 -7.61 -10.61 -32.73
C GLU A 113 -8.68 -11.72 -32.60
N SER A 114 -8.64 -12.54 -31.55
CA SER A 114 -9.60 -13.64 -31.33
C SER A 114 -10.58 -13.48 -30.15
N GLU A 115 -10.50 -12.39 -29.36
CA GLU A 115 -11.36 -12.22 -28.16
C GLU A 115 -12.14 -10.88 -28.09
N VAL A 116 -12.31 -10.17 -29.20
CA VAL A 116 -13.18 -8.97 -29.27
C VAL A 116 -14.30 -9.15 -30.31
N ALA A 117 -15.11 -10.19 -30.13
CA ALA A 117 -16.44 -10.27 -30.75
C ALA A 117 -17.29 -11.33 -30.03
N ASP A 118 -17.78 -11.03 -28.82
CA ASP A 118 -18.99 -11.72 -28.34
C ASP A 118 -19.79 -10.86 -27.36
N THR A 119 -20.75 -10.12 -27.93
CA THR A 119 -22.03 -9.76 -27.30
C THR A 119 -22.96 -9.23 -28.39
N LYS A 120 -23.59 -10.15 -29.14
CA LYS A 120 -24.94 -10.00 -29.74
C LYS A 120 -25.37 -11.28 -30.48
N THR A 121 -26.23 -12.05 -29.80
CA THR A 121 -27.36 -12.87 -30.30
C THR A 121 -27.40 -13.37 -31.76
N GLY A 122 -27.60 -14.69 -31.93
CA GLY A 122 -28.55 -15.23 -32.93
C GLY A 122 -28.05 -16.29 -33.93
N SER A 123 -28.29 -17.57 -33.60
CA SER A 123 -28.58 -18.74 -34.48
C SER A 123 -27.90 -18.96 -35.84
N SER A 124 -27.39 -20.19 -35.96
CA SER A 124 -27.42 -21.13 -37.12
C SER A 124 -26.34 -21.05 -38.20
N GLY A 125 -25.78 -22.22 -38.52
CA GLY A 125 -25.19 -22.53 -39.83
C GLY A 125 -23.68 -22.85 -39.81
N ILE A 126 -23.34 -24.13 -39.71
CA ILE A 126 -22.01 -24.66 -40.01
C ILE A 126 -21.78 -24.60 -41.53
N SER A 127 -20.65 -24.03 -41.96
CA SER A 127 -19.96 -24.46 -43.19
C SER A 127 -18.49 -24.05 -43.17
N ASP A 128 -17.64 -25.05 -43.37
CA ASP A 128 -16.18 -24.99 -43.53
C ASP A 128 -15.69 -24.04 -44.64
N SER A 129 -14.39 -23.71 -44.52
CA SER A 129 -13.46 -23.15 -45.52
C SER A 129 -13.14 -21.65 -45.45
N CYS A 130 -12.11 -21.31 -44.68
CA CYS A 130 -11.11 -20.34 -45.14
C CYS A 130 -9.81 -20.46 -44.34
N ILE A 131 -8.82 -21.13 -44.92
CA ILE A 131 -7.41 -20.95 -44.59
C ILE A 131 -7.10 -19.47 -44.86
N ARG A 132 -6.95 -18.66 -43.81
CA ARG A 132 -6.49 -17.26 -43.94
C ARG A 132 -5.10 -17.10 -43.37
N SER A 133 -4.27 -16.47 -44.19
CA SER A 133 -2.84 -16.20 -44.10
C SER A 133 -2.43 -15.46 -42.82
N LYS A 134 -1.34 -15.92 -42.21
CA LYS A 134 -0.56 -15.20 -41.19
C LYS A 134 -0.12 -13.85 -41.74
N SER A 135 -0.69 -12.73 -41.28
CA SER A 135 -0.10 -11.41 -41.54
C SER A 135 0.97 -11.13 -40.49
N GLU A 136 2.24 -11.23 -40.89
CA GLU A 136 3.36 -10.80 -40.07
C GLU A 136 3.30 -9.27 -39.87
N VAL A 137 3.18 -8.82 -38.61
CA VAL A 137 3.37 -7.41 -38.26
C VAL A 137 4.84 -7.06 -38.51
N ALA A 138 5.09 -6.00 -39.29
CA ALA A 138 6.45 -5.60 -39.65
C ALA A 138 7.29 -5.21 -38.40
N PRO A 139 8.57 -5.60 -38.29
CA PRO A 139 9.44 -5.29 -37.13
C PRO A 139 9.50 -3.80 -36.78
N GLN A 140 9.42 -2.91 -37.78
CA GLN A 140 9.45 -1.46 -37.58
C GLN A 140 8.20 -0.93 -36.84
N SER A 141 7.03 -1.51 -37.08
CA SER A 141 5.80 -1.12 -36.38
C SER A 141 5.82 -1.50 -34.90
N LEU A 142 6.52 -2.58 -34.55
CA LEU A 142 6.65 -3.05 -33.17
C LEU A 142 7.67 -2.22 -32.37
N ALA A 143 8.79 -1.84 -32.98
CA ALA A 143 9.74 -0.90 -32.37
C ALA A 143 9.07 0.43 -32.02
N ASN A 144 8.26 0.97 -32.94
CA ASN A 144 7.47 2.20 -32.71
C ASN A 144 6.41 2.04 -31.60
N PHE A 145 5.87 0.84 -31.42
CA PHE A 145 4.94 0.55 -30.33
C PHE A 145 5.64 0.59 -28.97
N ILE A 146 6.81 -0.04 -28.87
CA ILE A 146 7.61 -0.13 -27.63
C ILE A 146 8.26 1.22 -27.27
N ALA A 147 8.60 2.03 -28.27
CA ALA A 147 9.10 3.39 -28.09
C ALA A 147 8.15 4.27 -27.24
N LYS A 148 6.85 3.96 -27.20
CA LYS A 148 5.83 4.67 -26.40
C LYS A 148 5.59 4.06 -25.01
N LYS A 149 6.29 2.98 -24.66
CA LYS A 149 6.11 2.24 -23.40
C LYS A 149 7.10 2.68 -22.34
N HIS A 150 6.68 2.58 -21.09
CA HIS A 150 7.48 2.88 -19.91
C HIS A 150 7.86 1.59 -19.22
N ILE A 151 9.15 1.31 -19.17
CA ILE A 151 9.66 0.01 -18.74
C ILE A 151 10.53 0.20 -17.50
N LEU A 152 10.22 -0.55 -16.44
CA LEU A 152 11.12 -0.75 -15.32
C LEU A 152 11.94 -2.03 -15.56
N LEU A 153 13.26 -1.92 -15.58
CA LEU A 153 14.17 -3.06 -15.66
C LEU A 153 14.96 -3.19 -14.36
N LEU A 154 14.86 -4.35 -13.72
CA LEU A 154 15.61 -4.67 -12.50
C LEU A 154 16.67 -5.72 -12.81
N HIS A 155 17.94 -5.38 -12.59
CA HIS A 155 19.02 -6.35 -12.66
C HIS A 155 19.04 -7.23 -11.41
N ALA A 156 18.54 -8.45 -11.53
CA ALA A 156 18.48 -9.44 -10.44
C ALA A 156 19.32 -10.72 -10.73
N GLY A 157 19.84 -10.88 -11.94
CA GLY A 157 20.53 -12.09 -12.42
C GLY A 157 21.97 -12.31 -11.91
N GLY A 158 22.27 -11.89 -10.68
CA GLY A 158 23.55 -12.21 -10.04
C GLY A 158 23.49 -13.50 -9.22
N ASP A 159 24.52 -14.35 -9.31
CA ASP A 159 24.66 -15.59 -8.52
C ASP A 159 24.56 -15.41 -6.98
N SER A 160 24.57 -14.18 -6.48
CA SER A 160 24.40 -13.84 -5.06
C SER A 160 25.31 -14.62 -4.09
N LYS A 161 26.52 -14.99 -4.56
CA LYS A 161 27.47 -15.87 -3.83
C LYS A 161 27.82 -15.41 -2.41
N ARG A 162 27.68 -14.12 -2.10
CA ARG A 162 27.99 -13.54 -0.77
C ARG A 162 26.81 -13.55 0.21
N VAL A 163 25.62 -13.94 -0.26
CA VAL A 163 24.40 -14.13 0.56
C VAL A 163 23.78 -15.48 0.16
N PRO A 164 24.49 -16.60 0.42
CA PRO A 164 24.14 -17.90 -0.15
C PRO A 164 22.76 -18.42 0.28
N TRP A 165 22.30 -18.07 1.48
CA TRP A 165 20.97 -18.43 1.99
C TRP A 165 19.82 -17.70 1.25
N ALA A 166 20.10 -16.55 0.63
CA ALA A 166 19.11 -15.76 -0.12
C ALA A 166 19.09 -16.09 -1.62
N ASN A 167 20.07 -16.87 -2.09
CA ASN A 167 20.14 -17.29 -3.49
C ASN A 167 18.86 -18.04 -3.94
N PRO A 168 18.31 -19.01 -3.17
CA PRO A 168 17.13 -19.78 -3.59
C PRO A 168 15.84 -18.95 -3.73
N MET A 169 15.76 -17.80 -3.04
CA MET A 169 14.61 -16.88 -3.10
C MET A 169 14.82 -15.73 -4.10
N GLY A 170 16.06 -15.47 -4.49
CA GLY A 170 16.46 -14.27 -5.19
C GLY A 170 16.66 -13.10 -4.23
N LYS A 171 17.81 -12.44 -4.33
CA LYS A 171 18.18 -11.36 -3.41
C LYS A 171 17.21 -10.17 -3.44
N VAL A 172 16.63 -9.86 -4.61
CA VAL A 172 15.62 -8.79 -4.73
C VAL A 172 14.34 -9.10 -3.94
N PHE A 173 14.09 -10.38 -3.62
CA PHE A 173 12.94 -10.84 -2.84
C PHE A 173 13.29 -11.10 -1.38
N LEU A 174 14.38 -10.52 -0.88
CA LEU A 174 14.71 -10.55 0.55
C LEU A 174 13.56 -9.92 1.37
N PRO A 175 13.16 -10.53 2.49
CA PRO A 175 12.19 -9.94 3.39
C PRO A 175 12.77 -8.67 4.04
N LEU A 176 12.08 -7.56 3.90
CA LEU A 176 12.47 -6.25 4.42
C LEU A 176 11.25 -5.58 5.07
N PRO A 177 10.90 -5.96 6.32
CA PRO A 177 9.65 -5.59 6.99
C PRO A 177 9.58 -4.12 7.46
N TYR A 178 10.16 -3.18 6.71
CA TYR A 178 9.86 -1.76 6.86
C TYR A 178 8.37 -1.53 6.57
N LEU A 179 7.72 -0.74 7.41
CA LEU A 179 6.28 -0.47 7.34
C LEU A 179 5.39 -1.70 7.56
N ALA A 180 5.92 -2.85 7.98
CA ALA A 180 5.12 -4.04 8.25
C ALA A 180 4.15 -3.87 9.43
N ALA A 181 4.40 -2.89 10.31
CA ALA A 181 3.46 -2.50 11.36
C ALA A 181 2.18 -1.83 10.81
N ASP A 182 2.24 -1.27 9.60
CA ASP A 182 1.08 -0.63 8.96
C ASP A 182 0.08 -1.68 8.44
N ASP A 183 0.52 -2.94 8.24
CA ASP A 183 -0.33 -4.05 7.82
C ASP A 183 0.12 -5.40 8.44
N PRO A 184 -0.17 -5.66 9.72
CA PRO A 184 0.29 -6.87 10.42
C PRO A 184 -0.34 -8.19 9.96
N ASP A 185 -1.41 -8.14 9.16
CA ASP A 185 -2.09 -9.31 8.58
C ASP A 185 -1.67 -9.58 7.13
N GLY A 186 -0.94 -8.64 6.53
CA GLY A 186 -0.40 -8.81 5.21
C GLY A 186 0.85 -9.69 5.16
N PRO A 187 1.28 -10.03 3.94
CA PRO A 187 2.54 -10.70 3.71
C PRO A 187 3.72 -9.77 4.02
N VAL A 188 4.85 -10.37 4.42
CA VAL A 188 6.11 -9.67 4.71
C VAL A 188 6.51 -8.81 3.50
N PRO A 189 6.65 -7.47 3.65
CA PRO A 189 7.16 -6.63 2.57
C PRO A 189 8.56 -7.07 2.14
N LEU A 190 8.78 -7.15 0.84
CA LEU A 190 10.06 -7.55 0.25
C LEU A 190 10.88 -6.32 -0.18
N LEU A 191 12.19 -6.50 -0.35
CA LEU A 191 13.06 -5.48 -0.98
C LEU A 191 12.50 -5.03 -2.33
N PHE A 192 12.02 -5.98 -3.14
CA PHE A 192 11.33 -5.74 -4.41
C PHE A 192 10.15 -4.78 -4.28
N ASP A 193 9.32 -4.94 -3.23
CA ASP A 193 8.14 -4.10 -3.04
C ASP A 193 8.52 -2.64 -2.75
N HIS A 194 9.59 -2.42 -1.97
CA HIS A 194 10.10 -1.06 -1.72
C HIS A 194 10.73 -0.44 -2.96
N ILE A 195 11.43 -1.24 -3.78
CA ILE A 195 11.95 -0.80 -5.09
C ILE A 195 10.81 -0.41 -6.03
N LEU A 196 9.73 -1.19 -6.07
CA LEU A 196 8.51 -0.85 -6.83
C LEU A 196 7.90 0.46 -6.33
N ALA A 197 7.86 0.68 -5.01
CA ALA A 197 7.33 1.90 -4.44
C ALA A 197 8.12 3.13 -4.91
N ILE A 198 9.45 3.12 -4.77
CA ILE A 198 10.30 4.26 -5.16
C ILE A 198 10.27 4.46 -6.69
N SER A 199 10.39 3.39 -7.47
CA SER A 199 10.34 3.47 -8.94
C SER A 199 9.00 3.96 -9.47
N SER A 200 7.89 3.65 -8.79
CA SER A 200 6.57 4.19 -9.19
C SER A 200 6.53 5.72 -9.15
N CYS A 201 7.27 6.36 -8.23
CA CYS A 201 7.40 7.82 -8.21
C CYS A 201 8.29 8.29 -9.36
N ALA A 202 9.41 7.61 -9.60
CA ALA A 202 10.35 7.93 -10.69
C ALA A 202 9.69 7.88 -12.08
N ARG A 203 8.65 7.04 -12.26
CA ARG A 203 7.87 6.95 -13.50
C ARG A 203 7.35 8.31 -13.97
N GLN A 204 7.01 9.23 -13.07
CA GLN A 204 6.50 10.56 -13.42
C GLN A 204 7.49 11.38 -14.25
N ALA A 205 8.79 11.18 -14.06
CA ALA A 205 9.85 11.90 -14.76
C ALA A 205 9.87 11.64 -16.29
N PHE A 206 9.22 10.57 -16.73
CA PHE A 206 9.08 10.22 -18.15
C PHE A 206 7.92 10.95 -18.84
N LYS A 207 7.02 11.58 -18.08
CA LYS A 207 5.81 12.25 -18.61
C LYS A 207 5.02 11.28 -19.53
N ASN A 208 4.71 11.73 -20.75
CA ASN A 208 3.99 10.97 -21.79
C ASN A 208 4.93 10.35 -22.84
N GLU A 209 6.25 10.45 -22.65
CA GLU A 209 7.26 9.86 -23.55
C GLU A 209 7.70 8.50 -23.01
N GLY A 210 7.74 7.50 -23.88
CA GLY A 210 8.25 6.18 -23.48
C GLY A 210 9.71 6.23 -23.07
N GLY A 211 10.12 5.23 -22.30
CA GLY A 211 11.46 5.17 -21.77
C GLY A 211 11.71 3.97 -20.89
N LEU A 212 12.99 3.81 -20.54
CA LEU A 212 13.51 2.74 -19.73
C LEU A 212 14.07 3.32 -18.43
N PHE A 213 13.72 2.72 -17.29
CA PHE A 213 14.33 2.97 -16.00
C PHE A 213 14.97 1.68 -15.47
N ILE A 214 16.28 1.70 -15.30
CA ILE A 214 17.08 0.57 -14.85
C ILE A 214 17.44 0.77 -13.38
N MET A 215 17.26 -0.27 -12.57
CA MET A 215 17.74 -0.31 -11.18
C MET A 215 18.42 -1.66 -10.89
N THR A 216 19.16 -1.74 -9.78
CA THR A 216 19.71 -3.01 -9.30
C THR A 216 18.77 -3.66 -8.28
N GLY A 217 18.74 -4.99 -8.24
CA GLY A 217 17.92 -5.75 -7.30
C GLY A 217 18.53 -5.95 -5.92
N ASP A 218 19.73 -5.42 -5.65
CA ASP A 218 20.48 -5.65 -4.42
C ASP A 218 20.71 -4.40 -3.57
N VAL A 219 20.11 -3.28 -3.98
CA VAL A 219 20.21 -1.99 -3.33
C VAL A 219 18.81 -1.36 -3.24
N LEU A 220 18.48 -0.78 -2.08
CA LEU A 220 17.30 0.07 -1.95
C LEU A 220 17.73 1.56 -2.00
N PRO A 221 17.46 2.28 -3.10
CA PRO A 221 17.74 3.70 -3.19
C PRO A 221 16.65 4.50 -2.48
N CYS A 222 17.01 5.17 -1.38
CA CYS A 222 16.07 5.90 -0.54
C CYS A 222 16.24 7.40 -0.79
N PHE A 223 15.31 7.98 -1.56
CA PHE A 223 15.23 9.41 -1.88
C PHE A 223 13.83 9.76 -2.40
N ASP A 224 13.47 11.04 -2.46
CA ASP A 224 12.18 11.46 -3.02
C ASP A 224 12.18 11.47 -4.56
N ALA A 225 11.96 10.28 -5.14
CA ALA A 225 11.93 10.10 -6.59
C ALA A 225 10.80 10.84 -7.33
N SER A 226 9.82 11.44 -6.62
CA SER A 226 8.81 12.29 -7.25
C SER A 226 9.38 13.61 -7.78
N SER A 227 10.55 14.02 -7.28
CA SER A 227 11.28 15.22 -7.73
C SER A 227 12.21 14.96 -8.94
N LEU A 228 12.33 13.71 -9.39
CA LEU A 228 13.26 13.34 -10.45
C LEU A 228 12.91 14.05 -11.77
N VAL A 229 13.91 14.70 -12.36
CA VAL A 229 13.80 15.36 -13.67
C VAL A 229 14.73 14.68 -14.66
N LEU A 230 14.18 14.30 -15.83
CA LEU A 230 14.94 13.70 -16.93
C LEU A 230 15.07 14.66 -18.12
N PRO A 231 16.26 14.77 -18.74
CA PRO A 231 16.45 15.53 -19.96
C PRO A 231 15.64 14.95 -21.14
N GLU A 232 15.28 15.80 -22.09
CA GLU A 232 14.64 15.40 -23.35
C GLU A 232 15.61 14.64 -24.24
N ASP A 233 15.11 13.61 -24.94
CA ASP A 233 15.83 12.81 -25.94
C ASP A 233 17.18 12.19 -25.48
N ALA A 234 17.41 12.05 -24.17
CA ALA A 234 18.73 11.70 -23.63
C ALA A 234 18.69 10.57 -22.59
N SER A 235 19.88 10.04 -22.31
CA SER A 235 20.11 9.13 -21.18
C SER A 235 20.55 9.91 -19.95
N CYS A 236 20.22 9.40 -18.77
CA CYS A 236 20.52 10.03 -17.50
C CYS A 236 20.96 8.99 -16.47
N ILE A 237 22.06 9.26 -15.76
CA ILE A 237 22.49 8.49 -14.59
C ILE A 237 22.16 9.26 -13.33
N ILE A 238 21.53 8.59 -12.37
CA ILE A 238 21.31 9.19 -11.06
C ILE A 238 22.59 8.97 -10.25
N THR A 239 23.06 10.00 -9.57
CA THR A 239 24.33 10.02 -8.85
C THR A 239 24.15 10.55 -7.44
N VAL A 240 25.08 10.22 -6.56
CA VAL A 240 25.16 10.79 -5.20
C VAL A 240 26.60 11.22 -4.91
N PRO A 241 26.82 12.33 -4.19
CA PRO A 241 28.16 12.72 -3.77
C PRO A 241 28.68 11.79 -2.65
N ILE A 242 29.80 11.13 -2.91
CA ILE A 242 30.44 10.17 -2.00
C ILE A 242 31.88 10.60 -1.67
N THR A 243 32.44 10.05 -0.61
CA THR A 243 33.84 10.26 -0.22
C THR A 243 34.82 9.46 -1.11
N LEU A 244 36.06 9.95 -1.21
CA LEU A 244 37.09 9.43 -2.12
C LEU A 244 37.46 7.95 -1.85
N ASP A 245 37.36 7.50 -0.60
CA ASP A 245 37.64 6.12 -0.18
C ASP A 245 36.59 5.12 -0.70
N ILE A 246 35.32 5.54 -0.78
CA ILE A 246 34.26 4.73 -1.37
C ILE A 246 34.40 4.75 -2.90
N ALA A 247 34.72 5.92 -3.46
CA ALA A 247 34.88 6.14 -4.90
C ALA A 247 35.92 5.20 -5.54
N SER A 248 37.02 4.89 -4.85
CA SER A 248 38.08 4.02 -5.40
C SER A 248 37.63 2.58 -5.68
N ASN A 249 36.49 2.16 -5.13
CA ASN A 249 35.95 0.82 -5.30
C ASN A 249 34.80 0.75 -6.32
N HIS A 250 34.39 1.89 -6.89
CA HIS A 250 33.15 2.02 -7.67
C HIS A 250 33.34 2.86 -8.96
N GLY A 251 32.29 2.94 -9.77
CA GLY A 251 32.23 3.85 -10.90
C GLY A 251 32.06 5.30 -10.45
N VAL A 252 32.81 6.22 -11.06
CA VAL A 252 32.76 7.66 -10.77
C VAL A 252 32.42 8.43 -12.04
N ILE A 253 31.46 9.34 -11.92
CA ILE A 253 31.00 10.21 -12.99
C ILE A 253 31.77 11.54 -12.95
N VAL A 254 32.29 11.97 -14.10
CA VAL A 254 32.84 13.30 -14.29
C VAL A 254 31.77 14.15 -14.96
N ALA A 255 31.13 15.01 -14.18
CA ALA A 255 30.08 15.91 -14.65
C ALA A 255 30.64 17.28 -15.07
N SER A 256 30.01 17.89 -16.06
CA SER A 256 30.35 19.24 -16.51
C SER A 256 30.10 20.29 -15.43
N LYS A 257 30.89 21.36 -15.46
CA LYS A 257 30.74 22.51 -14.54
C LYS A 257 29.53 23.40 -14.88
N THR A 258 28.95 23.24 -16.06
CA THR A 258 27.76 23.95 -16.51
C THR A 258 26.55 23.00 -16.50
N GLY A 259 25.48 23.40 -15.80
CA GLY A 259 24.25 22.61 -15.69
C GLY A 259 23.14 23.35 -14.93
N THR A 260 21.99 22.71 -14.82
CA THR A 260 20.86 23.25 -14.03
C THR A 260 21.09 22.91 -12.55
N LEU A 261 21.12 23.93 -11.70
CA LEU A 261 21.31 23.80 -10.26
C LEU A 261 20.02 24.19 -9.55
N ASP A 262 19.44 23.24 -8.83
CA ASP A 262 18.37 23.46 -7.86
C ASP A 262 18.93 23.26 -6.43
N LYS A 263 18.16 23.65 -5.41
CA LYS A 263 18.51 23.36 -4.01
C LYS A 263 18.52 21.86 -3.72
N ALA A 264 17.66 21.08 -4.39
CA ALA A 264 17.48 19.65 -4.13
C ALA A 264 18.34 18.73 -5.03
N TYR A 265 18.72 19.19 -6.23
CA TYR A 265 19.46 18.39 -7.20
C TYR A 265 20.33 19.24 -8.14
N SER A 266 21.24 18.59 -8.86
CA SER A 266 21.90 19.20 -10.03
C SER A 266 21.83 18.28 -11.25
N LEU A 267 21.54 18.85 -12.41
CA LEU A 267 21.50 18.14 -13.69
C LEU A 267 22.60 18.65 -14.62
N CYS A 268 23.61 17.82 -14.86
CA CYS A 268 24.82 18.20 -15.61
C CYS A 268 25.12 17.18 -16.72
N LEU A 269 25.76 17.63 -17.80
CA LEU A 269 26.26 16.72 -18.85
C LEU A 269 27.39 15.85 -18.31
N VAL A 270 27.43 14.56 -18.68
CA VAL A 270 28.56 13.68 -18.36
C VAL A 270 29.68 13.88 -19.38
N GLU A 271 30.85 14.31 -18.89
CA GLU A 271 32.05 14.54 -19.70
C GLU A 271 32.92 13.28 -19.79
N ASN A 272 33.01 12.51 -18.70
CA ASN A 272 33.81 11.29 -18.64
C ASN A 272 33.28 10.31 -17.59
N LEU A 273 33.73 9.05 -17.68
CA LEU A 273 33.43 7.97 -16.73
C LEU A 273 34.74 7.40 -16.20
N LEU A 274 34.83 7.09 -14.93
CA LEU A 274 35.99 6.43 -14.35
C LEU A 274 35.53 5.15 -13.66
N GLN A 275 36.33 4.09 -13.71
CA GLN A 275 36.02 2.80 -13.10
C GLN A 275 37.08 2.46 -12.07
N LYS A 276 36.67 2.41 -10.80
CA LYS A 276 37.57 2.16 -9.65
C LYS A 276 38.83 3.03 -9.67
N PRO A 277 38.68 4.36 -9.83
CA PRO A 277 39.82 5.25 -10.02
C PRO A 277 40.67 5.37 -8.75
N THR A 278 41.95 5.57 -8.96
CA THR A 278 42.87 6.05 -7.92
C THR A 278 42.61 7.53 -7.61
N ALA A 279 43.01 7.97 -6.42
CA ALA A 279 42.91 9.39 -6.04
C ALA A 279 43.62 10.32 -7.05
N LYS A 280 44.71 9.85 -7.67
CA LYS A 280 45.43 10.60 -8.69
C LYS A 280 44.60 10.77 -9.97
N GLU A 281 43.97 9.70 -10.46
CA GLU A 281 43.10 9.75 -11.63
C GLU A 281 41.88 10.66 -11.42
N LEU A 282 41.32 10.68 -10.20
CA LEU A 282 40.22 11.58 -9.84
C LEU A 282 40.61 13.07 -9.98
N ILE A 283 41.83 13.43 -9.55
CA ILE A 283 42.34 14.81 -9.65
C ILE A 283 42.63 15.16 -11.11
N GLU A 284 43.33 14.28 -11.85
CA GLU A 284 43.72 14.52 -13.24
C GLU A 284 42.50 14.70 -14.16
N ASN A 285 41.41 14.01 -13.88
CA ASN A 285 40.16 14.10 -14.65
C ASN A 285 39.17 15.14 -14.09
N GLN A 286 39.56 15.96 -13.11
CA GLN A 286 38.70 16.96 -12.47
C GLN A 286 37.37 16.38 -11.92
N ALA A 287 37.40 15.16 -11.40
CA ALA A 287 36.22 14.43 -10.92
C ALA A 287 35.76 14.86 -9.50
N ILE A 288 36.53 15.71 -8.82
CA ILE A 288 36.30 16.14 -7.44
C ILE A 288 35.46 17.42 -7.44
N LEU A 289 34.34 17.38 -6.72
CA LEU A 289 33.43 18.50 -6.50
C LEU A 289 34.04 19.55 -5.57
N HIS A 290 33.42 20.74 -5.51
CA HIS A 290 33.88 21.86 -4.70
C HIS A 290 33.93 21.57 -3.18
N ASP A 291 33.17 20.57 -2.73
CA ASP A 291 33.10 20.11 -1.33
C ASP A 291 34.05 18.94 -1.03
N GLY A 292 34.88 18.53 -2.00
CA GLY A 292 35.86 17.45 -1.85
C GLY A 292 35.31 16.04 -2.10
N ARG A 293 34.04 15.88 -2.49
CA ARG A 293 33.42 14.59 -2.83
C ARG A 293 33.46 14.30 -4.33
N THR A 294 33.04 13.10 -4.71
CA THR A 294 32.92 12.67 -6.12
C THR A 294 31.54 12.11 -6.40
N LEU A 295 31.08 12.18 -7.65
CA LEU A 295 29.78 11.62 -8.05
C LEU A 295 29.88 10.12 -8.30
N LEU A 296 29.18 9.34 -7.47
CA LEU A 296 29.13 7.88 -7.57
C LEU A 296 28.09 7.43 -8.61
N ASP A 297 28.44 6.42 -9.41
CA ASP A 297 27.45 5.64 -10.17
C ASP A 297 26.61 4.78 -9.21
N THR A 298 25.31 5.00 -9.25
CA THR A 298 24.33 4.35 -8.37
C THR A 298 23.73 3.08 -8.96
N GLY A 299 23.99 2.81 -10.24
CA GLY A 299 23.30 1.76 -11.01
C GLY A 299 21.87 2.13 -11.41
N LEU A 300 21.44 3.37 -11.15
CA LEU A 300 20.15 3.90 -11.60
C LEU A 300 20.33 4.68 -12.90
N ILE A 301 19.77 4.14 -13.99
CA ILE A 301 19.93 4.70 -15.34
C ILE A 301 18.55 4.88 -15.96
N ALA A 302 18.30 6.04 -16.56
CA ALA A 302 17.11 6.34 -17.32
C ALA A 302 17.47 6.61 -18.79
N ALA A 303 16.61 6.22 -19.72
CA ALA A 303 16.67 6.64 -21.12
C ALA A 303 15.27 7.02 -21.59
N ARG A 304 15.13 8.21 -22.19
CA ARG A 304 13.84 8.76 -22.66
C ARG A 304 13.96 9.29 -24.09
N GLY A 305 12.85 9.28 -24.84
CA GLY A 305 12.80 9.84 -26.19
C GLY A 305 13.74 9.12 -27.16
N LYS A 306 14.50 9.86 -27.97
CA LYS A 306 15.42 9.26 -28.97
C LYS A 306 16.47 8.32 -28.38
N ALA A 307 17.02 8.60 -27.20
CA ALA A 307 17.96 7.70 -26.54
C ALA A 307 17.34 6.33 -26.24
N TRP A 308 16.04 6.30 -25.95
CA TRP A 308 15.29 5.06 -25.77
C TRP A 308 15.03 4.35 -27.11
N GLU A 309 14.63 5.09 -28.15
CA GLU A 309 14.41 4.54 -29.50
C GLU A 309 15.66 3.88 -30.09
N GLU A 310 16.82 4.54 -29.98
CA GLU A 310 18.10 3.99 -30.41
C GLU A 310 18.48 2.72 -29.66
N LEU A 311 18.19 2.67 -28.35
CA LEU A 311 18.44 1.49 -27.53
C LEU A 311 17.54 0.30 -27.93
N ILE A 312 16.27 0.55 -28.26
CA ILE A 312 15.38 -0.48 -28.85
C ILE A 312 15.96 -0.98 -30.17
N GLY A 313 16.47 -0.09 -31.02
CA GLY A 313 17.06 -0.46 -32.32
C GLY A 313 18.22 -1.44 -32.19
N ILE A 314 19.15 -1.18 -31.25
CA ILE A 314 20.26 -2.09 -30.96
C ILE A 314 19.77 -3.39 -30.33
N ALA A 315 18.85 -3.33 -29.36
CA ALA A 315 18.30 -4.53 -28.75
C ALA A 315 17.61 -5.44 -29.78
N SER A 316 16.92 -4.86 -30.77
CA SER A 316 16.27 -5.61 -31.85
C SER A 316 17.25 -6.40 -32.72
N SER A 317 18.52 -5.99 -32.76
CA SER A 317 19.61 -6.63 -33.50
C SER A 317 20.61 -7.36 -32.60
N SER A 318 20.36 -7.45 -31.29
CA SER A 318 21.34 -7.96 -30.32
C SER A 318 21.50 -9.48 -30.31
N LYS A 319 20.66 -10.24 -31.03
CA LYS A 319 20.71 -11.71 -31.03
C LYS A 319 22.05 -12.26 -31.52
N GLU A 320 22.58 -11.70 -32.61
CA GLU A 320 23.89 -12.09 -33.14
C GLU A 320 25.02 -11.68 -32.19
N MET A 321 24.93 -10.46 -31.64
CA MET A 321 25.87 -9.92 -30.65
C MET A 321 25.98 -10.83 -29.41
N ILE A 322 24.84 -11.27 -28.87
CA ILE A 322 24.78 -12.16 -27.70
C ILE A 322 25.34 -13.54 -28.06
N SER A 323 25.05 -14.07 -29.25
CA SER A 323 25.64 -15.35 -29.71
C SER A 323 27.18 -15.28 -29.78
N GLU A 324 27.75 -14.15 -30.20
CA GLU A 324 29.20 -13.94 -30.21
C GLU A 324 29.79 -13.88 -28.79
N LEU A 325 29.12 -13.19 -27.85
CA LEU A 325 29.54 -13.15 -26.44
C LEU A 325 29.59 -14.55 -25.83
N LEU A 326 28.55 -15.36 -26.06
CA LEU A 326 28.48 -16.75 -25.60
C LEU A 326 29.61 -17.61 -26.17
N LYS A 327 29.87 -17.51 -27.47
CA LYS A 327 30.98 -18.25 -28.13
C LYS A 327 32.36 -17.83 -27.63
N SER A 328 32.54 -16.55 -27.31
CA SER A 328 33.81 -16.00 -26.86
C SER A 328 34.01 -16.06 -25.35
N GLY A 329 32.96 -16.38 -24.58
CA GLY A 329 32.96 -16.36 -23.11
C GLY A 329 33.21 -14.97 -22.51
N LYS A 330 32.90 -13.90 -23.26
CA LYS A 330 33.08 -12.52 -22.82
C LYS A 330 31.76 -11.95 -22.29
N GLU A 331 31.87 -10.99 -21.37
CA GLU A 331 30.72 -10.29 -20.77
C GLU A 331 30.68 -8.83 -21.23
N MET A 332 29.47 -8.28 -21.39
CA MET A 332 29.23 -6.86 -21.63
C MET A 332 28.67 -6.18 -20.37
N SER A 333 29.33 -5.11 -19.92
CA SER A 333 29.03 -4.35 -18.71
C SER A 333 28.07 -3.20 -19.00
N LEU A 334 27.06 -3.04 -18.14
CA LEU A 334 26.13 -1.91 -18.24
C LEU A 334 26.86 -0.55 -18.15
N TYR A 335 27.76 -0.40 -17.19
CA TYR A 335 28.50 0.86 -16.96
C TYR A 335 29.63 1.07 -17.97
N GLU A 336 30.45 0.05 -18.19
CA GLU A 336 31.66 0.18 -19.01
C GLU A 336 31.40 0.10 -20.51
N ASP A 337 30.29 -0.52 -20.96
CA ASP A 337 29.97 -0.62 -22.39
C ASP A 337 28.78 0.24 -22.77
N LEU A 338 27.60 -0.07 -22.21
CA LEU A 338 26.35 0.54 -22.65
C LEU A 338 26.30 2.03 -22.28
N VAL A 339 26.56 2.36 -21.01
CA VAL A 339 26.62 3.75 -20.54
C VAL A 339 27.77 4.52 -21.19
N ALA A 340 28.93 3.88 -21.37
CA ALA A 340 30.07 4.47 -22.05
C ALA A 340 29.79 4.85 -23.51
N ALA A 341 28.84 4.18 -24.18
CA ALA A 341 28.45 4.52 -25.55
C ALA A 341 27.82 5.92 -25.67
N TRP A 342 27.11 6.39 -24.63
CA TRP A 342 26.54 7.75 -24.57
C TRP A 342 27.55 8.84 -24.14
N VAL A 343 28.80 8.46 -23.83
CA VAL A 343 29.84 9.37 -23.35
C VAL A 343 30.98 9.46 -24.37
N PRO A 344 31.06 10.54 -25.18
CA PRO A 344 32.03 10.64 -26.28
C PRO A 344 33.50 10.44 -25.89
N ALA A 345 33.89 10.84 -24.67
CA ALA A 345 35.25 10.63 -24.16
C ALA A 345 35.66 9.15 -24.10
N LYS A 346 34.68 8.22 -24.10
CA LYS A 346 34.93 6.77 -24.06
C LYS A 346 34.89 6.08 -25.42
N HIS A 347 34.46 6.74 -26.48
CA HIS A 347 34.25 6.10 -27.79
C HIS A 347 35.51 5.42 -28.35
N ASN A 348 36.68 6.06 -28.26
CA ASN A 348 37.92 5.47 -28.77
C ASN A 348 38.31 4.20 -28.00
N TRP A 349 38.16 4.21 -26.68
CA TRP A 349 38.44 3.06 -25.83
C TRP A 349 37.39 1.94 -26.04
N LEU A 350 36.12 2.31 -26.14
CA LEU A 350 35.00 1.37 -26.32
C LEU A 350 35.09 0.62 -27.66
N LYS A 351 35.53 1.27 -28.75
CA LYS A 351 35.72 0.62 -30.07
C LYS A 351 36.69 -0.57 -30.06
N HIS A 352 37.52 -0.72 -29.03
CA HIS A 352 38.43 -1.86 -28.86
C HIS A 352 37.87 -2.98 -27.98
N ARG A 353 36.72 -2.75 -27.33
CA ARG A 353 36.01 -3.74 -26.53
C ARG A 353 35.05 -4.58 -27.39
N PRO A 354 34.62 -5.76 -26.91
CA PRO A 354 33.63 -6.59 -27.60
C PRO A 354 32.38 -5.75 -27.91
N LEU A 355 31.93 -5.78 -29.17
CA LEU A 355 30.71 -5.10 -29.63
C LEU A 355 30.71 -3.56 -29.52
N GLY A 356 31.85 -2.96 -29.18
CA GLY A 356 31.90 -1.52 -28.90
C GLY A 356 31.73 -0.64 -30.13
N LYS A 357 32.01 -1.15 -31.34
CA LYS A 357 31.74 -0.42 -32.58
C LYS A 357 30.25 -0.31 -32.87
N GLU A 358 29.51 -1.41 -32.71
CA GLU A 358 28.05 -1.40 -32.84
C GLU A 358 27.42 -0.45 -31.82
N LEU A 359 27.86 -0.50 -30.56
CA LEU A 359 27.35 0.39 -29.50
C LEU A 359 27.59 1.86 -29.78
N VAL A 360 28.81 2.25 -30.18
CA VAL A 360 29.12 3.65 -30.51
C VAL A 360 28.32 4.12 -31.72
N ASN A 361 28.17 3.28 -32.75
CA ASN A 361 27.41 3.65 -33.94
C ASN A 361 25.90 3.77 -33.66
N GLY A 362 25.37 2.94 -32.77
CA GLY A 362 23.94 2.90 -32.48
C GLY A 362 23.48 3.85 -31.37
N LEU A 363 24.29 4.13 -30.34
CA LEU A 363 23.93 4.99 -29.19
C LEU A 363 24.71 6.31 -29.13
N GLY A 364 25.83 6.42 -29.84
CA GLY A 364 26.78 7.53 -29.68
C GLY A 364 26.29 8.87 -30.19
N ASN A 365 25.12 8.92 -30.83
CA ASN A 365 24.46 10.15 -31.29
C ASN A 365 23.82 10.91 -30.12
N GLN A 366 23.39 10.21 -29.07
CA GLN A 366 22.81 10.83 -27.88
C GLN A 366 23.87 11.09 -26.81
N ARG A 367 23.48 11.88 -25.82
CA ARG A 367 24.34 12.29 -24.69
C ARG A 367 23.79 11.77 -23.37
N MET A 368 24.72 11.50 -22.46
CA MET A 368 24.42 11.14 -21.08
C MET A 368 24.44 12.38 -20.17
N PHE A 369 23.45 12.51 -19.31
CA PHE A 369 23.40 13.48 -18.22
C PHE A 369 23.51 12.80 -16.85
N SER A 370 23.88 13.56 -15.83
CA SER A 370 23.96 13.15 -14.43
C SER A 370 22.96 13.97 -13.62
N TYR A 371 22.00 13.29 -13.01
CA TYR A 371 21.12 13.85 -11.99
C TYR A 371 21.73 13.53 -10.62
N CYS A 372 22.23 14.54 -9.92
CA CYS A 372 22.79 14.37 -8.58
C CYS A 372 21.67 14.55 -7.54
N ALA A 373 21.30 13.46 -6.87
CA ALA A 373 20.34 13.45 -5.78
C ALA A 373 21.09 13.60 -4.45
N TYR A 374 21.05 14.80 -3.84
CA TYR A 374 21.82 15.09 -2.63
C TYR A 374 21.29 14.40 -1.37
N ASP A 375 19.99 14.10 -1.35
CA ASP A 375 19.28 13.41 -0.26
C ASP A 375 19.36 11.88 -0.37
N LEU A 376 19.88 11.36 -1.48
CA LEU A 376 19.86 9.94 -1.76
C LEU A 376 20.76 9.14 -0.82
N SER A 377 20.22 8.04 -0.30
CA SER A 377 20.95 7.05 0.49
C SER A 377 20.72 5.63 -0.04
N PHE A 378 21.70 4.74 0.20
CA PHE A 378 21.61 3.34 -0.20
C PHE A 378 21.56 2.43 1.01
N LEU A 379 20.60 1.50 1.00
CA LEU A 379 20.69 0.29 1.81
C LEU A 379 21.21 -0.82 0.90
N HIS A 380 22.45 -1.26 1.13
CA HIS A 380 23.10 -2.29 0.36
C HIS A 380 22.86 -3.66 0.99
N PHE A 381 22.49 -4.66 0.17
CA PHE A 381 22.21 -6.04 0.61
C PHE A 381 23.22 -7.02 -0.05
N GLY A 382 24.50 -6.68 0.04
CA GLY A 382 25.59 -7.41 -0.60
C GLY A 382 26.14 -8.59 0.19
N THR A 383 25.98 -8.59 1.51
CA THR A 383 26.44 -9.65 2.44
C THR A 383 25.37 -9.98 3.48
N SER A 384 25.46 -11.17 4.10
CA SER A 384 24.53 -11.58 5.15
C SER A 384 24.54 -10.61 6.36
N SER A 385 25.71 -10.06 6.71
CA SER A 385 25.81 -9.08 7.82
C SER A 385 25.07 -7.79 7.50
N GLU A 386 25.22 -7.26 6.29
CA GLU A 386 24.51 -6.04 5.88
C GLU A 386 22.98 -6.23 5.94
N VAL A 387 22.48 -7.41 5.56
CA VAL A 387 21.05 -7.73 5.70
C VAL A 387 20.60 -7.61 7.15
N LEU A 388 21.36 -8.17 8.10
CA LEU A 388 21.05 -8.06 9.54
C LEU A 388 21.16 -6.62 10.05
N ASP A 389 22.18 -5.86 9.65
CA ASP A 389 22.40 -4.47 10.10
C ASP A 389 21.21 -3.54 9.75
N HIS A 390 20.53 -3.80 8.64
CA HIS A 390 19.31 -3.09 8.25
C HIS A 390 18.11 -3.43 9.15
N LEU A 391 18.12 -4.61 9.79
CA LEU A 391 17.04 -5.12 10.64
C LEU A 391 17.27 -4.92 12.16
N SER A 392 18.52 -4.86 12.63
CA SER A 392 18.89 -4.91 14.06
C SER A 392 19.05 -3.56 14.78
N GLY A 393 19.19 -2.44 14.07
CA GLY A 393 19.56 -1.15 14.69
C GLY A 393 18.58 -0.55 15.71
N SER A 394 19.09 0.21 16.69
CA SER A 394 18.35 0.83 17.83
C SER A 394 17.18 1.77 17.47
N GLY A 395 17.01 2.12 16.20
CA GLY A 395 15.87 2.89 15.68
C GLY A 395 14.83 2.04 14.95
N SER A 396 14.83 0.71 15.14
CA SER A 396 13.95 -0.24 14.44
C SER A 396 12.56 -0.40 15.07
N ASP A 397 12.10 0.53 15.92
CA ASP A 397 10.78 0.44 16.58
C ASP A 397 9.61 0.36 15.58
N LEU A 398 9.83 0.76 14.32
CA LEU A 398 8.87 0.70 13.21
C LEU A 398 8.96 -0.59 12.35
N VAL A 399 9.93 -1.47 12.62
CA VAL A 399 10.12 -2.72 11.87
C VAL A 399 9.25 -3.79 12.52
N GLY A 400 8.47 -4.51 11.71
CA GLY A 400 7.64 -5.63 12.18
C GLY A 400 8.48 -6.83 12.64
N ARG A 401 9.18 -6.72 13.77
CA ARG A 401 10.08 -7.75 14.32
C ARG A 401 9.39 -9.11 14.57
N ARG A 402 8.07 -9.14 14.67
CA ARG A 402 7.26 -10.35 14.88
C ARG A 402 6.06 -10.28 13.96
N HIS A 403 6.32 -10.41 12.66
CA HIS A 403 5.32 -10.21 11.62
C HIS A 403 4.90 -11.55 11.02
N LEU A 404 3.59 -11.76 10.94
CA LEU A 404 2.96 -13.01 10.49
C LEU A 404 3.56 -14.26 11.16
N CYS A 405 3.76 -14.24 12.47
CA CYS A 405 4.38 -15.34 13.20
C CYS A 405 3.48 -15.90 14.30
N SER A 406 3.62 -17.20 14.56
CA SER A 406 3.01 -17.88 15.69
C SER A 406 4.04 -18.07 16.79
N ILE A 407 3.78 -17.51 17.97
CA ILE A 407 4.62 -17.64 19.16
C ILE A 407 3.71 -18.06 20.31
N PRO A 408 4.13 -18.95 21.22
CA PRO A 408 3.27 -19.38 22.32
C PRO A 408 2.94 -18.16 23.17
N ALA A 409 1.68 -18.01 23.56
CA ALA A 409 1.22 -16.86 24.36
C ALA A 409 1.88 -16.80 25.76
N THR A 410 2.60 -17.85 26.16
CA THR A 410 3.31 -17.96 27.43
C THR A 410 4.81 -17.67 27.21
N THR A 411 5.45 -16.99 28.17
CA THR A 411 6.88 -16.60 28.20
C THR A 411 7.87 -17.79 28.29
N VAL A 412 7.54 -18.92 27.67
CA VAL A 412 8.24 -20.21 27.81
C VAL A 412 9.39 -20.34 26.81
N SER A 413 9.42 -19.50 25.77
CA SER A 413 10.53 -19.39 24.81
C SER A 413 11.37 -18.14 25.12
N ASP A 414 12.69 -18.31 25.23
CA ASP A 414 13.63 -17.22 25.53
C ASP A 414 14.04 -16.50 24.24
N ILE A 415 13.25 -15.51 23.83
CA ILE A 415 13.42 -14.77 22.57
C ILE A 415 13.83 -13.34 22.88
N ALA A 416 15.04 -12.96 22.46
CA ALA A 416 15.54 -11.59 22.58
C ALA A 416 14.58 -10.57 21.92
N SER A 417 14.46 -9.39 22.52
CA SER A 417 13.56 -8.33 22.02
C SER A 417 13.98 -7.78 20.65
N SER A 418 15.28 -7.85 20.35
CA SER A 418 15.92 -7.46 19.10
C SER A 418 15.79 -8.50 17.98
N ALA A 419 15.38 -9.73 18.28
CA ALA A 419 15.23 -10.77 17.27
C ALA A 419 14.09 -10.45 16.30
N VAL A 420 14.31 -10.75 15.03
CA VAL A 420 13.40 -10.51 13.91
C VAL A 420 12.86 -11.86 13.43
N ILE A 421 11.58 -12.10 13.65
CA ILE A 421 10.86 -13.33 13.36
C ILE A 421 9.77 -13.01 12.35
N LEU A 422 9.88 -13.60 11.16
CA LEU A 422 9.05 -13.29 10.01
C LEU A 422 8.47 -14.58 9.44
N SER A 423 7.16 -14.64 9.23
CA SER A 423 6.49 -15.81 8.64
C SER A 423 6.94 -17.13 9.27
N SER A 424 7.01 -17.21 10.60
CA SER A 424 7.62 -18.35 11.30
C SER A 424 6.78 -18.82 12.49
N SER A 425 6.87 -20.11 12.82
CA SER A 425 6.28 -20.70 14.02
C SER A 425 7.36 -21.08 15.01
N ILE A 426 7.27 -20.58 16.24
CA ILE A 426 8.19 -20.89 17.33
C ILE A 426 7.42 -21.65 18.41
N GLU A 427 7.87 -22.85 18.78
CA GLU A 427 7.26 -23.64 19.87
C GLU A 427 7.96 -23.41 21.23
N PRO A 428 7.36 -23.86 22.35
CA PRO A 428 8.01 -23.85 23.66
C PRO A 428 9.34 -24.62 23.66
N GLY A 429 10.36 -24.09 24.33
CA GLY A 429 11.69 -24.72 24.42
C GLY A 429 12.73 -24.22 23.41
N VAL A 430 12.34 -23.32 22.52
CA VAL A 430 13.24 -22.61 21.60
C VAL A 430 13.79 -21.34 22.26
N SER A 431 15.08 -21.07 22.09
CA SER A 431 15.74 -19.81 22.48
C SER A 431 16.39 -19.11 21.27
N ILE A 432 16.29 -17.79 21.20
CA ILE A 432 16.78 -16.97 20.08
C ILE A 432 17.52 -15.74 20.64
N GLY A 433 18.80 -15.63 20.29
CA GLY A 433 19.68 -14.53 20.69
C GLY A 433 19.40 -13.19 20.02
N GLU A 434 20.17 -12.18 20.42
CA GLU A 434 20.01 -10.80 19.98
C GLU A 434 20.32 -10.62 18.48
N ASP A 435 19.68 -9.63 17.84
CA ASP A 435 19.89 -9.26 16.44
C ASP A 435 19.86 -10.42 15.42
N SER A 436 19.16 -11.52 15.74
CA SER A 436 19.02 -12.69 14.87
C SER A 436 17.75 -12.60 14.02
N MET A 437 17.79 -13.18 12.81
CA MET A 437 16.69 -13.22 11.87
C MET A 437 16.22 -14.66 11.65
N ILE A 438 14.93 -14.91 11.89
CA ILE A 438 14.24 -16.17 11.59
C ILE A 438 13.19 -15.89 10.53
N TYR A 439 13.25 -16.58 9.40
CA TYR A 439 12.34 -16.40 8.28
C TYR A 439 11.82 -17.72 7.73
N ASP A 440 10.50 -17.80 7.48
CA ASP A 440 9.84 -18.94 6.82
C ASP A 440 10.16 -20.30 7.50
N SER A 441 10.24 -20.31 8.83
CA SER A 441 10.77 -21.44 9.61
C SER A 441 9.79 -21.93 10.69
N SER A 442 9.75 -23.24 10.92
CA SER A 442 9.05 -23.90 12.03
C SER A 442 10.07 -24.51 12.98
N LEU A 443 10.21 -23.94 14.18
CA LEU A 443 11.19 -24.36 15.17
C LEU A 443 10.50 -25.00 16.38
N SER A 444 10.84 -26.27 16.65
CA SER A 444 10.30 -27.06 17.75
C SER A 444 11.36 -27.91 18.45
N GLY A 445 11.15 -28.22 19.73
CA GLY A 445 12.08 -29.00 20.54
C GLY A 445 13.12 -28.13 21.25
N ARG A 446 14.27 -28.71 21.63
CA ARG A 446 15.33 -28.01 22.39
C ARG A 446 16.31 -27.34 21.43
N ILE A 447 15.89 -26.23 20.85
CA ILE A 447 16.68 -25.45 19.89
C ILE A 447 17.22 -24.18 20.54
N GLN A 448 18.51 -23.92 20.35
CA GLN A 448 19.15 -22.66 20.72
C GLN A 448 19.76 -21.99 19.50
N ILE A 449 19.30 -20.78 19.18
CA ILE A 449 19.85 -19.94 18.12
C ILE A 449 20.65 -18.81 18.77
N GLY A 450 21.94 -18.74 18.45
CA GLY A 450 22.83 -17.68 18.91
C GLY A 450 22.46 -16.30 18.37
N SER A 451 23.19 -15.28 18.83
CA SER A 451 23.00 -13.88 18.44
C SER A 451 23.61 -13.59 17.07
N GLN A 452 23.04 -12.62 16.35
CA GLN A 452 23.45 -12.23 15.00
C GLN A 452 23.46 -13.40 14.01
N SER A 453 22.47 -14.30 14.13
CA SER A 453 22.34 -15.50 13.30
C SER A 453 21.14 -15.41 12.37
N ILE A 454 21.21 -16.10 11.23
CA ILE A 454 20.16 -16.12 10.20
C ILE A 454 19.65 -17.54 10.02
N VAL A 455 18.34 -17.75 10.15
CA VAL A 455 17.68 -19.05 9.97
C VAL A 455 16.58 -18.90 8.93
N VAL A 456 16.63 -19.69 7.85
CA VAL A 456 15.70 -19.56 6.72
C VAL A 456 15.16 -20.90 6.25
N GLY A 457 13.84 -21.03 6.15
CA GLY A 457 13.21 -22.23 5.59
C GLY A 457 13.35 -23.48 6.44
N VAL A 458 13.81 -23.36 7.69
CA VAL A 458 14.15 -24.49 8.56
C VAL A 458 12.89 -25.03 9.22
N ASN A 459 12.59 -26.30 8.99
CA ASN A 459 11.36 -26.91 9.48
C ASN A 459 11.68 -28.16 10.30
N ILE A 460 11.90 -27.94 11.59
CA ILE A 460 12.14 -29.01 12.54
C ILE A 460 10.76 -29.54 12.97
N PRO A 461 10.45 -30.83 12.72
CA PRO A 461 9.14 -31.38 13.08
C PRO A 461 9.00 -31.49 14.60
N GLY A 462 7.86 -31.02 15.11
CA GLY A 462 7.47 -31.12 16.52
C GLY A 462 7.45 -32.56 17.03
N ASP A 463 7.56 -32.70 18.35
CA ASP A 463 7.34 -33.98 19.03
C ASP A 463 5.84 -34.30 18.96
N GLY A 464 5.41 -34.96 17.87
CA GLY A 464 4.05 -35.47 17.76
C GLY A 464 3.72 -36.44 18.90
N GLU A 465 2.42 -36.64 19.17
CA GLU A 465 1.88 -37.46 20.28
C GLU A 465 2.39 -38.92 20.35
N ASN A 466 3.18 -39.38 19.36
CA ASN A 466 3.70 -40.74 19.23
C ASN A 466 5.23 -40.89 19.43
N ARG A 467 5.96 -39.88 19.93
CA ARG A 467 7.41 -40.05 20.28
C ARG A 467 7.59 -40.45 21.74
N GLN A 468 8.52 -41.38 22.00
CA GLN A 468 8.87 -41.77 23.38
C GLN A 468 9.46 -40.57 24.14
N PRO A 469 9.12 -40.40 25.44
CA PRO A 469 9.67 -39.31 26.26
C PRO A 469 11.17 -39.50 26.45
N GLY A 470 11.98 -38.75 25.70
CA GLY A 470 13.45 -38.82 25.74
C GLY A 470 14.15 -38.50 24.41
N ASP A 471 13.43 -38.52 23.29
CA ASP A 471 13.99 -38.38 21.93
C ASP A 471 13.84 -36.96 21.34
N SER A 472 13.70 -35.94 22.20
CA SER A 472 13.56 -34.55 21.76
C SER A 472 14.87 -34.09 21.10
N LEU A 473 14.81 -33.74 19.81
CA LEU A 473 15.95 -33.29 19.04
C LEU A 473 16.57 -32.02 19.69
N GLN A 474 17.85 -32.11 20.06
CA GLN A 474 18.61 -30.97 20.58
C GLN A 474 19.50 -30.41 19.48
N PHE A 475 19.40 -29.11 19.22
CA PHE A 475 20.22 -28.42 18.23
C PHE A 475 20.65 -27.04 18.72
N MET A 476 21.91 -26.67 18.45
CA MET A 476 22.45 -25.36 18.77
C MET A 476 23.11 -24.76 17.53
N LEU A 477 22.65 -23.56 17.15
CA LEU A 477 23.32 -22.71 16.17
C LEU A 477 24.15 -21.67 16.95
N PRO A 478 25.48 -21.59 16.77
CA PRO A 478 26.29 -20.59 17.47
C PRO A 478 25.95 -19.16 17.01
N ASP A 479 26.48 -18.18 17.74
CA ASP A 479 26.43 -16.78 17.32
C ASP A 479 27.07 -16.57 15.96
N ARG A 480 26.55 -15.61 15.17
CA ARG A 480 27.10 -15.21 13.87
C ARG A 480 27.13 -16.36 12.86
N HIS A 481 26.07 -17.16 12.80
CA HIS A 481 25.94 -18.26 11.84
C HIS A 481 24.65 -18.16 11.01
N CYS A 482 24.71 -18.65 9.78
CA CYS A 482 23.56 -18.82 8.90
C CYS A 482 23.20 -20.31 8.82
N LEU A 483 21.90 -20.63 8.82
CA LEU A 483 21.34 -21.97 8.66
C LEU A 483 20.14 -21.90 7.72
N TRP A 484 20.10 -22.74 6.69
CA TRP A 484 18.95 -22.80 5.80
C TRP A 484 18.77 -24.18 5.19
N GLU A 485 17.55 -24.44 4.72
CA GLU A 485 17.21 -25.69 4.05
C GLU A 485 16.88 -25.46 2.57
N VAL A 486 17.31 -26.41 1.73
CA VAL A 486 16.94 -26.40 0.30
C VAL A 486 16.48 -27.79 -0.16
N PRO A 487 15.38 -27.88 -0.92
CA PRO A 487 15.05 -29.08 -1.67
C PRO A 487 15.94 -29.19 -2.91
N LEU A 488 16.32 -30.41 -3.28
CA LEU A 488 17.06 -30.67 -4.52
C LEU A 488 16.22 -31.49 -5.52
N VAL A 489 16.39 -31.20 -6.80
CA VAL A 489 15.79 -31.96 -7.89
C VAL A 489 16.22 -33.43 -7.80
N GLY A 490 15.24 -34.35 -7.83
CA GLY A 490 15.48 -35.79 -7.76
C GLY A 490 15.80 -36.34 -6.36
N TYR A 491 15.86 -35.48 -5.33
CA TYR A 491 16.03 -35.90 -3.94
C TYR A 491 14.73 -35.68 -3.16
N ARG A 492 14.19 -36.71 -2.52
CA ARG A 492 12.90 -36.62 -1.78
C ARG A 492 12.97 -35.79 -0.49
N GLY A 493 14.17 -35.49 0.01
CA GLY A 493 14.38 -34.72 1.25
C GLY A 493 14.88 -33.30 1.01
N ARG A 494 15.22 -32.59 2.09
CA ARG A 494 15.92 -31.29 2.06
C ARG A 494 17.35 -31.45 2.52
N ILE A 495 18.25 -30.61 2.05
CA ILE A 495 19.62 -30.51 2.55
C ILE A 495 19.71 -29.31 3.49
N ILE A 496 20.40 -29.50 4.62
CA ILE A 496 20.71 -28.44 5.57
C ILE A 496 22.07 -27.84 5.20
N VAL A 497 22.09 -26.52 5.03
CA VAL A 497 23.29 -25.76 4.70
C VAL A 497 23.55 -24.76 5.81
N PHE A 498 24.82 -24.55 6.13
CA PHE A 498 25.23 -23.62 7.17
C PHE A 498 26.62 -23.04 6.88
N CYS A 499 26.84 -21.83 7.35
CA CYS A 499 28.14 -21.15 7.31
C CYS A 499 28.18 -20.03 8.36
N GLY A 500 29.34 -19.42 8.56
CA GLY A 500 29.46 -18.20 9.35
C GLY A 500 28.86 -17.01 8.63
N LEU A 501 28.31 -16.07 9.39
CA LEU A 501 27.70 -14.82 8.89
C LEU A 501 28.66 -14.03 7.98
N HIS A 502 29.95 -14.04 8.33
CA HIS A 502 31.02 -13.30 7.66
C HIS A 502 31.84 -14.15 6.67
N ASP A 503 31.48 -15.42 6.46
CA ASP A 503 32.18 -16.24 5.48
C ASP A 503 31.87 -15.72 4.07
N ASN A 504 32.92 -15.35 3.32
CA ASN A 504 32.78 -14.97 1.92
C ASN A 504 33.09 -16.20 1.03
N PRO A 505 32.08 -16.79 0.36
CA PRO A 505 32.27 -18.06 -0.32
C PRO A 505 33.25 -18.06 -1.50
N LYS A 506 33.66 -16.87 -1.95
CA LYS A 506 34.59 -16.66 -3.06
C LYS A 506 36.06 -16.58 -2.63
N ILE A 507 36.36 -16.35 -1.35
CA ILE A 507 37.74 -16.22 -0.90
C ILE A 507 38.40 -17.59 -0.92
N SER A 508 39.53 -17.70 -1.60
CA SER A 508 40.25 -18.95 -1.74
C SER A 508 40.89 -19.39 -0.42
N PHE A 509 41.08 -20.70 -0.29
CA PHE A 509 41.82 -21.35 0.78
C PHE A 509 43.25 -20.80 0.90
N SER A 510 43.88 -20.43 -0.23
CA SER A 510 45.21 -19.83 -0.26
C SER A 510 45.25 -18.39 0.25
N ARG A 511 44.12 -17.67 0.22
CA ARG A 511 43.96 -16.29 0.70
C ARG A 511 43.21 -16.24 2.04
N ASP A 512 43.42 -17.27 2.87
CA ASP A 512 42.84 -17.39 4.22
C ASP A 512 41.30 -17.32 4.28
N GLY A 513 40.63 -17.97 3.31
CA GLY A 513 39.17 -18.16 3.36
C GLY A 513 38.70 -18.87 4.64
N THR A 514 37.45 -18.59 5.01
CA THR A 514 36.84 -19.09 6.25
C THR A 514 35.63 -19.99 5.98
N PHE A 515 35.31 -20.82 6.97
CA PHE A 515 34.09 -21.59 7.08
C PHE A 515 33.65 -21.61 8.55
N CYS A 516 32.36 -21.48 8.85
CA CYS A 516 31.81 -21.33 10.21
C CYS A 516 32.57 -20.27 11.04
N GLY A 517 32.97 -19.16 10.40
CA GLY A 517 33.71 -18.06 11.04
C GLY A 517 35.15 -18.39 11.44
N LYS A 518 35.70 -19.53 11.02
CA LYS A 518 37.08 -19.96 11.31
C LYS A 518 37.88 -20.18 10.01
N PRO A 519 39.19 -19.93 9.99
CA PRO A 519 40.02 -20.23 8.82
C PRO A 519 39.98 -21.73 8.45
N TRP A 520 39.91 -22.04 7.16
CA TRP A 520 39.85 -23.43 6.67
C TRP A 520 40.95 -24.33 7.26
N LYS A 521 42.19 -23.84 7.31
CA LYS A 521 43.36 -24.58 7.86
C LYS A 521 43.09 -25.09 9.29
N ARG A 522 42.39 -24.31 10.11
CA ARG A 522 42.05 -24.68 11.49
C ARG A 522 40.95 -25.73 11.53
N ILE A 523 39.89 -25.55 10.74
CA ILE A 523 38.77 -26.52 10.68
C ILE A 523 39.24 -27.89 10.20
N LEU A 524 40.01 -27.95 9.12
CA LEU A 524 40.53 -29.20 8.58
C LEU A 524 41.37 -29.96 9.61
N LYS A 525 42.22 -29.22 10.36
CA LYS A 525 43.04 -29.78 11.45
C LYS A 525 42.18 -30.28 12.62
N ASP A 526 41.20 -29.49 13.05
CA ASP A 526 40.38 -29.80 14.22
C ASP A 526 39.44 -31.00 13.95
N LEU A 527 38.95 -31.14 12.72
CA LEU A 527 38.04 -32.22 12.30
C LEU A 527 38.76 -33.46 11.74
N GLY A 528 40.07 -33.36 11.43
CA GLY A 528 40.84 -34.46 10.83
C GLY A 528 40.46 -34.76 9.38
N ILE A 529 40.08 -33.72 8.63
CA ILE A 529 39.68 -33.79 7.21
C ILE A 529 40.85 -33.26 6.35
N HIS A 530 41.22 -33.99 5.30
CA HIS A 530 42.19 -33.51 4.31
C HIS A 530 41.51 -32.69 3.20
N ASP A 531 42.22 -31.72 2.64
CA ASP A 531 41.70 -30.83 1.60
C ASP A 531 41.33 -31.59 0.31
N THR A 532 42.07 -32.64 -0.04
CA THR A 532 41.76 -33.54 -1.16
C THR A 532 40.43 -34.29 -1.00
N GLU A 533 39.92 -34.44 0.22
CA GLU A 533 38.61 -35.07 0.49
C GLU A 533 37.44 -34.13 0.18
N ILE A 534 37.69 -32.81 0.13
CA ILE A 534 36.68 -31.77 -0.13
C ILE A 534 36.74 -31.31 -1.59
N TRP A 535 37.96 -31.08 -2.10
CA TRP A 535 38.23 -30.62 -3.46
C TRP A 535 38.96 -31.72 -4.23
N SER A 536 38.19 -32.71 -4.72
CA SER A 536 38.71 -33.93 -5.35
C SER A 536 39.11 -33.77 -6.83
N SER A 537 38.68 -32.70 -7.50
CA SER A 537 38.99 -32.45 -8.92
C SER A 537 40.26 -31.62 -9.08
N SER A 538 41.17 -32.08 -9.93
CA SER A 538 42.40 -31.38 -10.33
C SER A 538 42.16 -30.11 -11.16
N ASP A 539 40.95 -29.94 -11.70
CA ASP A 539 40.59 -28.80 -12.57
C ASP A 539 40.11 -27.55 -11.81
N ILE A 540 40.03 -27.62 -10.47
CA ILE A 540 39.58 -26.50 -9.64
C ILE A 540 40.71 -25.48 -9.49
N LYS A 541 40.60 -24.35 -10.21
CA LYS A 541 41.60 -23.26 -10.20
C LYS A 541 41.77 -22.60 -8.82
N GLU A 542 40.70 -22.46 -8.04
CA GLU A 542 40.74 -21.89 -6.69
C GLU A 542 39.83 -22.68 -5.73
N LYS A 543 40.43 -23.29 -4.69
CA LYS A 543 39.70 -23.98 -3.61
C LYS A 543 38.99 -22.95 -2.72
N CYS A 544 37.67 -22.93 -2.66
CA CYS A 544 36.90 -22.00 -1.83
C CYS A 544 35.63 -22.66 -1.27
N LEU A 545 34.86 -21.96 -0.42
CA LEU A 545 33.62 -22.51 0.12
C LEU A 545 32.55 -22.73 -0.96
N TRP A 546 32.54 -21.92 -2.03
CA TRP A 546 31.58 -22.07 -3.14
C TRP A 546 31.65 -23.46 -3.80
N ASN A 547 32.86 -24.00 -3.98
CA ASN A 547 33.09 -25.30 -4.64
C ASN A 547 33.50 -26.43 -3.67
N ALA A 548 33.39 -26.21 -2.35
CA ALA A 548 33.73 -27.20 -1.34
C ALA A 548 32.61 -28.24 -1.19
N LYS A 549 32.88 -29.53 -1.45
CA LYS A 549 31.94 -30.64 -1.21
C LYS A 549 31.86 -30.99 0.28
N ILE A 550 31.24 -30.13 1.06
CA ILE A 550 31.21 -30.23 2.52
C ILE A 550 29.84 -30.59 3.10
N PHE A 551 28.74 -30.31 2.37
CA PHE A 551 27.37 -30.49 2.87
C PHE A 551 26.88 -31.92 2.59
N PRO A 552 26.67 -32.75 3.62
CA PRO A 552 26.30 -34.15 3.46
C PRO A 552 24.80 -34.31 3.20
N VAL A 553 24.45 -35.27 2.36
CA VAL A 553 23.07 -35.63 2.05
C VAL A 553 22.70 -36.87 2.86
N LEU A 554 22.05 -36.65 4.00
CA LEU A 554 21.72 -37.66 5.01
C LEU A 554 20.25 -37.49 5.49
N PRO A 555 19.69 -38.45 6.26
CA PRO A 555 18.43 -38.21 6.97
C PRO A 555 18.49 -36.96 7.86
N TYR A 556 17.38 -36.23 7.96
CA TYR A 556 17.27 -34.90 8.60
C TYR A 556 17.97 -34.77 9.96
N ALA A 557 17.63 -35.65 10.92
CA ALA A 557 18.24 -35.63 12.26
C ALA A 557 19.76 -35.83 12.23
N LYS A 558 20.27 -36.68 11.32
CA LYS A 558 21.71 -36.90 11.15
C LYS A 558 22.40 -35.68 10.54
N MET A 559 21.74 -34.95 9.63
CA MET A 559 22.29 -33.70 9.09
C MET A 559 22.46 -32.63 10.16
N LEU A 560 21.50 -32.48 11.08
CA LEU A 560 21.62 -31.54 12.20
C LEU A 560 22.78 -31.90 13.15
N SER A 561 22.91 -33.18 13.51
CA SER A 561 24.06 -33.66 14.30
C SER A 561 25.39 -33.42 13.58
N MET A 562 25.41 -33.65 12.27
CA MET A 562 26.59 -33.43 11.44
C MET A 562 26.95 -31.95 11.32
N ALA A 563 25.95 -31.07 11.22
CA ALA A 563 26.15 -29.62 11.23
C ALA A 563 26.78 -29.16 12.55
N MET A 564 26.28 -29.63 13.70
CA MET A 564 26.88 -29.32 15.01
C MET A 564 28.34 -29.78 15.11
N TRP A 565 28.67 -30.97 14.58
CA TRP A 565 30.04 -31.45 14.52
C TRP A 565 30.94 -30.58 13.62
N LEU A 566 30.48 -30.25 12.41
CA LEU A 566 31.22 -29.42 11.46
C LEU A 566 31.44 -27.98 11.97
N MET A 567 30.51 -27.43 12.76
CA MET A 567 30.67 -26.14 13.46
C MET A 567 31.63 -26.22 14.67
N GLY A 568 31.94 -27.43 15.14
CA GLY A 568 32.84 -27.69 16.26
C GLY A 568 32.18 -27.63 17.64
N LEU A 569 30.89 -27.96 17.73
CA LEU A 569 30.11 -27.97 18.98
C LEU A 569 30.11 -29.32 19.70
N SER A 570 30.44 -30.42 19.00
CA SER A 570 30.58 -31.75 19.61
C SER A 570 32.03 -32.05 20.02
N LYS A 571 32.26 -33.10 20.81
CA LYS A 571 33.59 -33.48 21.29
C LYS A 571 34.57 -33.67 20.11
N TYR A 572 35.69 -32.96 20.16
CA TYR A 572 36.77 -33.05 19.17
C TYR A 572 37.22 -34.51 18.99
N LYS A 573 37.27 -34.98 17.73
CA LYS A 573 37.60 -36.36 17.30
C LYS A 573 36.53 -37.44 17.56
N ASP A 574 35.26 -37.13 17.34
CA ASP A 574 34.26 -38.18 17.15
C ASP A 574 34.54 -38.95 15.85
N GLN A 575 35.23 -40.09 15.96
CA GLN A 575 35.55 -40.93 14.80
C GLN A 575 34.30 -41.50 14.10
N SER A 576 33.18 -41.62 14.82
CA SER A 576 31.92 -42.07 14.24
C SER A 576 31.37 -41.05 13.25
N MET A 577 31.36 -39.76 13.64
CA MET A 577 30.90 -38.66 12.79
C MET A 577 31.80 -38.48 11.56
N LEU A 578 33.12 -38.51 11.72
CA LEU A 578 34.06 -38.41 10.61
C LEU A 578 33.90 -39.55 9.60
N SER A 579 33.74 -40.79 10.08
CA SER A 579 33.49 -41.95 9.22
C SER A 579 32.17 -41.80 8.45
N MET A 580 31.10 -41.36 9.14
CA MET A 580 29.81 -41.14 8.52
C MET A 580 29.87 -40.05 7.45
N TRP A 581 30.52 -38.92 7.75
CA TRP A 581 30.71 -37.82 6.81
C TRP A 581 31.47 -38.27 5.54
N ARG A 582 32.57 -39.03 5.70
CA ARG A 582 33.35 -39.57 4.57
C ARG A 582 32.54 -40.51 3.66
N SER A 583 31.70 -41.36 4.25
CA SER A 583 30.84 -42.29 3.52
C SER A 583 29.61 -41.63 2.88
N SER A 584 29.28 -40.41 3.28
CA SER A 584 28.07 -39.73 2.81
C SER A 584 28.28 -39.06 1.45
N PRO A 585 27.27 -39.06 0.57
CA PRO A 585 27.26 -38.18 -0.58
C PRO A 585 27.27 -36.72 -0.12
N ARG A 586 28.10 -35.88 -0.75
CA ARG A 586 28.32 -34.49 -0.36
C ARG A 586 28.19 -33.57 -1.56
N VAL A 587 27.61 -32.40 -1.33
CA VAL A 587 27.42 -31.34 -2.33
C VAL A 587 28.16 -30.07 -1.93
N SER A 588 28.53 -29.29 -2.94
CA SER A 588 29.03 -27.91 -2.80
C SER A 588 27.91 -26.88 -2.97
N LEU A 589 28.15 -25.61 -2.60
CA LEU A 589 27.19 -24.53 -2.86
C LEU A 589 26.93 -24.36 -4.36
N GLU A 590 27.95 -24.56 -5.19
CA GLU A 590 27.85 -24.51 -6.65
C GLU A 590 26.93 -25.60 -7.21
N GLU A 591 27.14 -26.85 -6.82
CA GLU A 591 26.31 -27.99 -7.25
C GLU A 591 24.88 -27.87 -6.72
N LEU A 592 24.75 -27.43 -5.47
CA LEU A 592 23.48 -27.15 -4.82
C LEU A 592 22.70 -26.10 -5.61
N HIS A 593 23.33 -24.97 -5.96
CA HIS A 593 22.68 -23.89 -6.70
C HIS A 593 22.09 -24.34 -8.05
N ARG A 594 22.79 -25.23 -8.77
CA ARG A 594 22.31 -25.78 -10.06
C ARG A 594 21.19 -26.82 -9.92
N SER A 595 20.98 -27.32 -8.71
CA SER A 595 20.10 -28.49 -8.47
C SER A 595 18.93 -28.16 -7.54
N ILE A 596 18.67 -26.87 -7.25
CA ILE A 596 17.56 -26.46 -6.37
C ILE A 596 16.23 -26.79 -7.05
N ASP A 597 15.31 -27.41 -6.29
CA ASP A 597 13.92 -27.53 -6.71
C ASP A 597 13.14 -26.26 -6.32
N PHE A 598 13.15 -25.27 -7.20
CA PHE A 598 12.50 -23.97 -6.96
C PHE A 598 10.98 -24.09 -6.80
N LEU A 599 10.35 -25.00 -7.54
CA LEU A 599 8.91 -25.22 -7.45
C LEU A 599 8.53 -25.73 -6.06
N GLN A 600 9.23 -26.76 -5.58
CA GLN A 600 8.99 -27.30 -4.24
C GLN A 600 9.29 -26.25 -3.14
N LEU A 601 10.30 -25.41 -3.32
CA LEU A 601 10.63 -24.34 -2.38
C LEU A 601 9.49 -23.30 -2.30
N CYS A 602 9.00 -22.82 -3.44
CA CYS A 602 7.91 -21.85 -3.51
C CYS A 602 6.60 -22.40 -2.93
N LEU A 603 6.26 -23.65 -3.28
CA LEU A 603 5.06 -24.34 -2.76
C LEU A 603 5.16 -24.52 -1.24
N ALA A 604 6.31 -24.93 -0.73
CA ALA A 604 6.49 -25.11 0.71
C ALA A 604 6.37 -23.79 1.48
N SER A 605 6.97 -22.71 0.98
CA SER A 605 6.87 -21.38 1.59
C SER A 605 5.43 -20.87 1.60
N SER A 606 4.74 -21.00 0.46
CA SER A 606 3.33 -20.59 0.34
C SER A 606 2.41 -21.41 1.27
N ASN A 607 2.62 -22.72 1.36
CA ASN A 607 1.89 -23.58 2.30
C ASN A 607 2.16 -23.23 3.76
N HIS A 608 3.41 -22.93 4.12
CA HIS A 608 3.78 -22.55 5.48
C HIS A 608 3.09 -21.24 5.90
N GLN A 609 3.12 -20.22 5.05
CA GLN A 609 2.44 -18.95 5.29
C GLN A 609 0.92 -19.11 5.39
N ALA A 610 0.33 -19.95 4.54
CA ALA A 610 -1.10 -20.28 4.61
C ALA A 610 -1.48 -20.97 5.92
N ASP A 611 -0.64 -21.87 6.44
CA ASP A 611 -0.86 -22.54 7.72
C ASP A 611 -0.76 -21.57 8.91
N LEU A 612 0.18 -20.63 8.87
CA LEU A 612 0.27 -19.54 9.86
C LEU A 612 -0.97 -18.66 9.83
N ALA A 613 -1.41 -18.24 8.63
CA ALA A 613 -2.62 -17.44 8.46
C ALA A 613 -3.88 -18.19 8.95
N ALA A 614 -3.98 -19.49 8.68
CA ALA A 614 -5.05 -20.35 9.20
C ALA A 614 -5.03 -20.43 10.73
N GLY A 615 -3.84 -20.54 11.34
CA GLY A 615 -3.67 -20.52 12.80
C GLY A 615 -4.17 -19.21 13.43
N ILE A 616 -3.80 -18.07 12.83
CA ILE A 616 -4.24 -16.73 13.27
C ILE A 616 -5.75 -16.58 13.11
N ALA A 617 -6.31 -16.95 11.95
CA ALA A 617 -7.75 -16.87 11.68
C ALA A 617 -8.56 -17.74 12.66
N LYS A 618 -8.09 -18.98 12.90
CA LYS A 618 -8.69 -19.90 13.87
C LYS A 618 -8.71 -19.30 15.29
N ALA A 619 -7.61 -18.68 15.73
CA ALA A 619 -7.56 -18.02 17.02
C ALA A 619 -8.53 -16.83 17.11
N CYS A 620 -8.60 -16.00 16.05
CA CYS A 620 -9.54 -14.88 16.01
C CYS A 620 -10.99 -15.32 16.16
N ILE A 621 -11.39 -16.40 15.47
CA ILE A 621 -12.76 -16.94 15.53
C ILE A 621 -13.03 -17.61 16.88
N ASN A 622 -12.10 -18.42 17.39
CA ASN A 622 -12.27 -19.14 18.66
C ASN A 622 -12.43 -18.23 19.88
N TYR A 623 -11.70 -17.11 19.91
CA TYR A 623 -11.69 -16.18 21.05
C TYR A 623 -12.58 -14.95 20.82
N GLY A 624 -13.31 -14.87 19.70
CA GLY A 624 -14.11 -13.69 19.34
C GLY A 624 -13.29 -12.41 19.08
N LEU A 625 -11.96 -12.52 18.93
CA LEU A 625 -11.04 -11.40 18.75
C LEU A 625 -10.95 -10.98 17.27
N LEU A 626 -12.03 -10.42 16.73
CA LEU A 626 -12.15 -9.97 15.34
C LEU A 626 -11.46 -8.60 15.07
N GLY A 627 -10.25 -8.43 15.60
CA GLY A 627 -9.41 -7.25 15.38
C GLY A 627 -8.50 -7.34 14.16
N ARG A 628 -8.40 -8.52 13.54
CA ARG A 628 -7.52 -8.86 12.42
C ARG A 628 -8.28 -8.89 11.09
N ASN A 629 -7.57 -8.69 9.98
CA ASN A 629 -8.16 -8.69 8.64
C ASN A 629 -8.39 -10.11 8.12
N LEU A 630 -9.53 -10.71 8.46
CA LEU A 630 -9.84 -12.08 8.03
C LEU A 630 -9.97 -12.22 6.51
N SER A 631 -10.39 -11.19 5.77
CA SER A 631 -10.41 -11.25 4.30
C SER A 631 -9.00 -11.49 3.75
N GLN A 632 -8.01 -10.78 4.27
CA GLN A 632 -6.61 -10.90 3.85
C GLN A 632 -5.97 -12.21 4.31
N LEU A 633 -6.26 -12.64 5.55
CA LEU A 633 -5.83 -13.96 6.02
C LEU A 633 -6.43 -15.10 5.17
N CYS A 634 -7.69 -14.97 4.74
CA CYS A 634 -8.31 -15.92 3.82
C CYS A 634 -7.59 -15.95 2.46
N GLU A 635 -7.15 -14.81 1.93
CA GLU A 635 -6.37 -14.76 0.69
C GLU A 635 -5.04 -15.52 0.82
N GLU A 636 -4.36 -15.40 1.96
CA GLU A 636 -3.15 -16.19 2.26
C GLU A 636 -3.48 -17.69 2.40
N ILE A 637 -4.55 -18.06 3.11
CA ILE A 637 -5.00 -19.45 3.27
C ILE A 637 -5.31 -20.09 1.90
N LEU A 638 -5.96 -19.35 1.00
CA LEU A 638 -6.35 -19.82 -0.33
C LEU A 638 -5.16 -20.06 -1.27
N GLN A 639 -3.94 -19.63 -0.91
CA GLN A 639 -2.76 -20.04 -1.65
C GLN A 639 -2.51 -21.55 -1.54
N LYS A 640 -3.00 -22.19 -0.48
CA LYS A 640 -2.87 -23.64 -0.22
C LYS A 640 -3.94 -24.47 -0.94
N GLU A 641 -3.98 -24.37 -2.26
CA GLU A 641 -4.89 -25.07 -3.22
C GLU A 641 -6.15 -25.71 -2.60
N GLU A 642 -6.44 -27.00 -2.84
CA GLU A 642 -7.70 -27.65 -2.47
C GLU A 642 -7.97 -27.63 -0.95
N SER A 643 -6.92 -27.62 -0.13
CA SER A 643 -7.04 -27.65 1.34
C SER A 643 -7.46 -26.30 1.94
N GLY A 644 -7.06 -25.17 1.33
CA GLY A 644 -7.35 -23.84 1.84
C GLY A 644 -8.84 -23.53 1.85
N ILE A 645 -9.55 -23.91 0.78
CA ILE A 645 -11.02 -23.80 0.72
C ILE A 645 -11.67 -24.66 1.82
N GLY A 646 -11.14 -25.86 2.07
CA GLY A 646 -11.61 -26.73 3.16
C GLY A 646 -11.45 -26.11 4.54
N MET A 647 -10.33 -25.42 4.80
CA MET A 647 -10.11 -24.68 6.04
C MET A 647 -11.11 -23.53 6.20
N CYS A 648 -11.32 -22.72 5.16
CA CYS A 648 -12.31 -21.63 5.17
C CYS A 648 -13.74 -22.16 5.43
N LYS A 649 -14.11 -23.31 4.85
CA LYS A 649 -15.40 -23.96 5.12
C LYS A 649 -15.55 -24.40 6.59
N ASN A 650 -14.48 -24.90 7.20
CA ASN A 650 -14.46 -25.24 8.62
C ASN A 650 -14.64 -23.97 9.48
N PHE A 651 -13.93 -22.89 9.17
CA PHE A 651 -14.12 -21.61 9.86
C PHE A 651 -15.55 -21.06 9.70
N LEU A 652 -16.15 -21.22 8.53
CA LEU A 652 -17.54 -20.84 8.29
C LEU A 652 -18.52 -21.66 9.15
N SER A 653 -18.28 -22.95 9.36
CA SER A 653 -19.14 -23.78 10.23
C SER A 653 -19.02 -23.44 11.72
N MET A 654 -17.95 -22.75 12.13
CA MET A 654 -17.76 -22.22 13.49
C MET A 654 -18.42 -20.86 13.73
N CYS A 655 -18.91 -20.20 12.68
CA CYS A 655 -19.53 -18.88 12.80
C CYS A 655 -20.85 -18.82 13.60
N PRO A 656 -21.72 -19.85 13.62
CA PRO A 656 -22.89 -19.86 14.50
C PRO A 656 -22.54 -19.82 15.99
N SER A 657 -21.47 -20.53 16.42
CA SER A 657 -20.98 -20.44 17.80
C SER A 657 -20.41 -19.06 18.13
N LEU A 658 -19.77 -18.41 17.16
CA LEU A 658 -19.28 -17.02 17.31
C LEU A 658 -20.43 -16.02 17.51
N GLN A 659 -21.59 -16.23 16.87
CA GLN A 659 -22.78 -15.39 17.10
C GLN A 659 -23.39 -15.58 18.49
N ALA A 660 -23.28 -16.79 19.05
CA ALA A 660 -23.80 -17.13 20.38
C ALA A 660 -22.86 -16.66 21.51
N GLN A 661 -21.58 -16.43 21.23
CA GLN A 661 -20.59 -15.92 22.17
C GLN A 661 -20.61 -14.39 22.21
N ASP A 662 -20.73 -13.81 23.40
CA ASP A 662 -20.54 -12.38 23.69
C ASP A 662 -21.28 -11.37 22.80
N SER A 663 -22.61 -11.56 22.65
CA SER A 663 -23.51 -10.62 21.95
C SER A 663 -23.53 -9.20 22.53
N THR A 664 -22.95 -8.99 23.72
CA THR A 664 -22.85 -7.72 24.41
C THR A 664 -21.56 -6.94 24.09
N ILE A 665 -20.51 -7.60 23.60
CA ILE A 665 -19.18 -6.98 23.37
C ILE A 665 -18.86 -6.87 21.88
N LEU A 666 -19.30 -7.84 21.07
CA LEU A 666 -18.99 -7.89 19.64
C LEU A 666 -20.19 -7.43 18.78
N PRO A 667 -20.05 -6.34 18.00
CA PRO A 667 -21.06 -5.88 17.04
C PRO A 667 -21.41 -6.95 16.00
N GLN A 668 -22.71 -7.07 15.71
CA GLN A 668 -23.24 -8.04 14.76
C GLN A 668 -22.77 -7.75 13.33
N SER A 669 -22.61 -6.47 12.98
CA SER A 669 -22.07 -6.03 11.69
C SER A 669 -20.72 -6.67 11.38
N ARG A 670 -19.84 -6.78 12.39
CA ARG A 670 -18.54 -7.46 12.28
C ARG A 670 -18.66 -8.96 12.11
N VAL A 671 -19.52 -9.61 12.87
CA VAL A 671 -19.73 -11.07 12.77
C VAL A 671 -20.24 -11.43 11.37
N TYR A 672 -21.21 -10.68 10.85
CA TYR A 672 -21.70 -10.86 9.49
C TYR A 672 -20.63 -10.55 8.44
N GLN A 673 -19.78 -9.54 8.65
CA GLN A 673 -18.68 -9.25 7.72
C GLN A 673 -17.69 -10.42 7.63
N VAL A 674 -17.33 -11.04 8.75
CA VAL A 674 -16.48 -12.24 8.75
C VAL A 674 -17.13 -13.38 7.98
N GLN A 675 -18.44 -13.59 8.13
CA GLN A 675 -19.16 -14.59 7.34
C GLN A 675 -19.13 -14.27 5.85
N VAL A 676 -19.30 -13.00 5.46
CA VAL A 676 -19.16 -12.57 4.06
C VAL A 676 -17.78 -12.90 3.51
N ASP A 677 -16.72 -12.59 4.26
CA ASP A 677 -15.34 -12.84 3.81
C ASP A 677 -15.05 -14.33 3.65
N LEU A 678 -15.51 -15.16 4.60
CA LEU A 678 -15.40 -16.62 4.52
C LEU A 678 -16.23 -17.21 3.37
N LEU A 679 -17.48 -16.75 3.16
CA LEU A 679 -18.32 -17.18 2.04
C LEU A 679 -17.67 -16.84 0.69
N ARG A 680 -17.10 -15.64 0.56
CA ARG A 680 -16.33 -15.23 -0.63
C ARG A 680 -15.12 -16.12 -0.84
N ALA A 681 -14.37 -16.44 0.22
CA ALA A 681 -13.25 -17.37 0.15
C ALA A 681 -13.68 -18.79 -0.27
N CYS A 682 -14.86 -19.23 0.16
CA CYS A 682 -15.49 -20.50 -0.23
C CYS A 682 -16.12 -20.48 -1.64
N ARG A 683 -16.05 -19.35 -2.37
CA ARG A 683 -16.67 -19.14 -3.70
C ARG A 683 -18.21 -19.21 -3.69
N GLU A 684 -18.85 -18.90 -2.56
CA GLU A 684 -20.31 -18.88 -2.39
C GLU A 684 -20.90 -17.46 -2.57
N THR A 685 -20.83 -16.95 -3.81
CA THR A 685 -21.14 -15.56 -4.13
C THR A 685 -22.60 -15.15 -3.84
N ALA A 686 -23.57 -15.98 -4.20
CA ALA A 686 -24.99 -15.67 -3.99
C ALA A 686 -25.36 -15.51 -2.50
N THR A 687 -24.86 -16.40 -1.66
CA THR A 687 -25.03 -16.34 -0.20
C THR A 687 -24.32 -15.14 0.39
N SER A 688 -23.10 -14.82 -0.09
CA SER A 688 -22.34 -13.66 0.37
C SER A 688 -23.08 -12.34 0.14
N LEU A 689 -23.72 -12.16 -1.03
CA LEU A 689 -24.51 -10.96 -1.35
C LEU A 689 -25.73 -10.81 -0.44
N THR A 690 -26.36 -11.92 -0.07
CA THR A 690 -27.49 -11.91 0.87
C THR A 690 -27.01 -11.53 2.27
N MET A 691 -25.85 -12.03 2.69
CA MET A 691 -25.26 -11.72 3.99
C MET A 691 -24.77 -10.27 4.07
N GLU A 692 -24.25 -9.70 2.98
CA GLU A 692 -23.86 -8.28 2.93
C GLU A 692 -25.02 -7.34 3.26
N ARG A 693 -26.25 -7.66 2.82
CA ARG A 693 -27.44 -6.87 3.21
C ARG A 693 -27.66 -6.88 4.72
N LYS A 694 -27.38 -8.02 5.38
CA LYS A 694 -27.47 -8.14 6.84
C LYS A 694 -26.37 -7.34 7.55
N VAL A 695 -25.16 -7.25 6.98
CA VAL A 695 -24.10 -6.37 7.50
C VAL A 695 -24.59 -4.93 7.58
N TRP A 696 -25.16 -4.41 6.49
CA TRP A 696 -25.68 -3.04 6.43
C TRP A 696 -26.85 -2.79 7.36
N ALA A 697 -27.79 -3.73 7.43
CA ALA A 697 -28.89 -3.67 8.40
C ALA A 697 -28.37 -3.67 9.85
N ALA A 698 -27.31 -4.44 10.14
CA ALA A 698 -26.70 -4.47 11.47
C ALA A 698 -26.00 -3.13 11.81
N VAL A 699 -25.25 -2.52 10.88
CA VAL A 699 -24.66 -1.19 11.09
C VAL A 699 -25.74 -0.13 11.38
N ALA A 700 -26.84 -0.16 10.62
CA ALA A 700 -27.97 0.73 10.84
C ALA A 700 -28.60 0.53 12.22
N ASN A 701 -28.84 -0.73 12.63
CA ASN A 701 -29.40 -1.07 13.94
C ASN A 701 -28.46 -0.67 15.10
N GLU A 702 -27.16 -0.96 14.98
CA GLU A 702 -26.14 -0.57 15.95
C GLU A 702 -26.08 0.95 16.13
N THR A 703 -26.12 1.69 15.02
CA THR A 703 -26.16 3.15 15.02
C THR A 703 -27.43 3.66 15.70
N ALA A 704 -28.58 3.10 15.35
CA ALA A 704 -29.86 3.49 15.95
C ALA A 704 -29.89 3.22 17.46
N SER A 705 -29.41 2.06 17.91
CA SER A 705 -29.31 1.72 19.34
C SER A 705 -28.36 2.67 20.09
N ALA A 706 -27.25 3.08 19.46
CA ALA A 706 -26.29 4.00 20.08
C ALA A 706 -26.85 5.41 20.31
N VAL A 707 -27.90 5.83 19.61
CA VAL A 707 -28.46 7.19 19.76
C VAL A 707 -29.86 7.22 20.39
N LYS A 708 -30.46 6.06 20.70
CA LYS A 708 -31.84 5.92 21.21
C LYS A 708 -32.04 6.03 22.73
N TYR A 709 -31.00 6.31 23.52
CA TYR A 709 -31.18 6.47 24.97
C TYR A 709 -32.00 7.73 25.30
N GLY A 710 -33.12 7.56 26.03
CA GLY A 710 -34.05 8.65 26.40
C GLY A 710 -35.28 8.79 25.51
N PHE A 711 -35.41 7.98 24.46
CA PHE A 711 -36.66 7.84 23.71
C PHE A 711 -37.58 6.85 24.45
N GLY A 712 -38.81 7.23 24.76
CA GLY A 712 -39.78 6.29 25.32
C GLY A 712 -39.93 5.05 24.42
N ASP A 713 -39.98 3.86 25.04
CA ASP A 713 -39.81 2.51 24.43
C ASP A 713 -40.79 2.11 23.29
N HIS A 714 -41.58 3.02 22.71
CA HIS A 714 -42.70 2.65 21.85
C HIS A 714 -42.49 2.76 20.33
N LEU A 715 -41.33 3.20 19.83
CA LEU A 715 -41.23 3.57 18.41
C LEU A 715 -40.93 2.42 17.43
N LEU A 716 -40.44 1.25 17.85
CA LEU A 716 -40.01 0.19 16.91
C LEU A 716 -40.23 -1.27 17.34
N GLU A 717 -40.91 -1.56 18.46
CA GLU A 717 -41.41 -2.93 18.72
C GLU A 717 -42.66 -3.20 17.87
N SER A 718 -42.47 -3.44 16.57
CA SER A 718 -43.51 -4.01 15.71
C SER A 718 -42.98 -5.25 15.01
N SER A 719 -42.80 -6.33 15.78
CA SER A 719 -42.72 -7.70 15.24
C SER A 719 -42.97 -8.80 16.28
N HIS A 720 -43.76 -8.55 17.32
CA HIS A 720 -44.42 -9.61 18.05
C HIS A 720 -45.88 -9.24 18.32
N VAL A 721 -46.77 -10.03 17.73
CA VAL A 721 -48.20 -10.06 18.03
C VAL A 721 -48.34 -10.36 19.53
N ILE A 722 -48.67 -9.34 20.32
CA ILE A 722 -49.24 -9.53 21.64
C ILE A 722 -50.64 -8.92 21.61
N SER A 723 -51.61 -9.82 21.57
CA SER A 723 -53.01 -9.59 21.88
C SER A 723 -53.14 -8.88 23.23
N LEU A 724 -53.45 -7.58 23.20
CA LEU A 724 -53.93 -6.89 24.39
C LEU A 724 -55.43 -7.11 24.52
N SER A 725 -55.75 -7.96 25.49
CA SER A 725 -57.08 -8.22 26.01
C SER A 725 -57.80 -6.94 26.43
N ALA A 726 -59.08 -6.90 26.08
CA ALA A 726 -60.08 -5.99 26.60
C ALA A 726 -59.98 -5.84 28.14
N ASN A 727 -59.93 -4.60 28.60
CA ASN A 727 -60.71 -4.05 29.72
C ASN A 727 -60.05 -2.76 30.23
N GLN A 728 -60.66 -1.61 29.92
CA GLN A 728 -61.22 -0.71 30.91
C GLN A 728 -61.79 0.52 30.19
N GLU A 729 -63.11 0.48 30.02
CA GLU A 729 -63.91 1.69 29.87
C GLU A 729 -63.62 2.62 31.04
N ASN A 730 -63.24 3.86 30.75
CA ASN A 730 -63.57 4.98 31.62
C ASN A 730 -63.93 6.18 30.75
N ASN A 731 -65.24 6.43 30.74
CA ASN A 731 -65.91 7.62 30.27
C ASN A 731 -65.27 8.89 30.86
N VAL A 732 -64.66 9.71 30.00
CA VAL A 732 -64.70 11.17 30.14
C VAL A 732 -64.95 11.75 28.75
N ASN A 733 -66.24 11.93 28.42
CA ASN A 733 -66.67 12.85 27.38
C ASN A 733 -66.31 14.27 27.82
N ALA A 734 -65.14 14.75 27.40
CA ALA A 734 -64.85 16.17 27.31
C ALA A 734 -64.73 16.50 25.82
N SER A 735 -65.80 17.07 25.26
CA SER A 735 -65.77 17.74 23.96
C SER A 735 -64.83 18.94 24.08
N VAL A 736 -63.55 18.73 23.81
CA VAL A 736 -62.59 19.82 23.68
C VAL A 736 -62.76 20.37 22.28
N ASP A 737 -63.32 21.56 22.21
CA ASP A 737 -63.43 22.38 21.01
C ASP A 737 -61.99 22.64 20.50
N HIS A 738 -61.53 21.88 19.50
CA HIS A 738 -60.22 22.07 18.90
C HIS A 738 -60.27 23.29 17.97
N SER A 739 -60.20 24.49 18.56
CA SER A 739 -59.91 25.70 17.80
C SER A 739 -58.60 25.49 17.04
N PHE A 740 -58.65 25.46 15.71
CA PHE A 740 -57.48 25.32 14.86
C PHE A 740 -56.48 26.45 15.14
N TYR A 741 -55.35 26.12 15.77
CA TYR A 741 -54.23 27.03 15.94
C TYR A 741 -53.24 26.85 14.78
N GLN A 742 -53.09 27.91 13.98
CA GLN A 742 -52.11 27.93 12.90
C GLN A 742 -50.71 28.03 13.52
N LYS A 743 -49.95 26.92 13.48
CA LYS A 743 -48.55 26.89 13.86
C LYS A 743 -47.69 26.99 12.61
N ARG A 744 -46.60 27.74 12.71
CA ARG A 744 -45.63 27.93 11.63
C ARG A 744 -44.22 27.87 12.19
N ALA A 745 -43.41 26.97 11.64
CA ALA A 745 -41.98 26.87 11.92
C ALA A 745 -41.19 27.23 10.65
N ARG A 746 -40.21 28.13 10.77
CA ARG A 746 -39.24 28.43 9.71
C ARG A 746 -37.85 28.19 10.26
N VAL A 747 -37.11 27.29 9.61
CA VAL A 747 -35.74 26.95 9.99
C VAL A 747 -34.83 27.16 8.79
N GLU A 748 -33.79 27.99 8.96
CA GLU A 748 -32.78 28.30 7.96
C GLU A 748 -31.41 28.03 8.54
N LEU A 749 -30.58 27.27 7.81
CA LEU A 749 -29.28 26.80 8.29
C LEU A 749 -28.17 27.14 7.28
N PRO A 750 -26.95 27.43 7.77
CA PRO A 750 -25.75 27.56 6.94
C PRO A 750 -25.35 26.20 6.36
N VAL A 751 -24.50 26.21 5.33
CA VAL A 751 -23.77 25.01 4.90
C VAL A 751 -22.48 24.85 5.72
N ARG A 752 -21.84 23.69 5.60
CA ARG A 752 -20.58 23.40 6.30
C ARG A 752 -19.44 23.10 5.34
N VAL A 753 -18.26 23.60 5.68
CA VAL A 753 -16.99 23.20 5.09
C VAL A 753 -16.16 22.46 6.13
N ASP A 754 -15.52 21.36 5.75
CA ASP A 754 -14.69 20.56 6.65
C ASP A 754 -13.20 20.74 6.30
N PHE A 755 -12.38 21.08 7.30
CA PHE A 755 -10.94 21.17 7.12
C PHE A 755 -10.34 19.77 7.15
N VAL A 756 -10.66 18.99 8.19
CA VAL A 756 -10.09 17.66 8.42
C VAL A 756 -10.93 16.84 9.40
N GLY A 757 -10.74 15.51 9.37
CA GLY A 757 -11.36 14.57 10.31
C GLY A 757 -12.55 13.80 9.76
N GLY A 758 -13.04 14.14 8.57
CA GLY A 758 -14.09 13.39 7.88
C GLY A 758 -13.76 11.90 7.78
N TRP A 759 -14.80 11.05 7.76
CA TRP A 759 -14.75 9.58 7.91
C TRP A 759 -14.59 9.08 9.34
N SER A 760 -13.93 9.85 10.23
CA SER A 760 -13.90 9.48 11.66
C SER A 760 -15.25 9.70 12.37
N ASP A 761 -16.17 10.41 11.73
CA ASP A 761 -17.53 10.66 12.20
C ASP A 761 -18.53 9.55 11.80
N THR A 762 -18.13 8.67 10.88
CA THR A 762 -19.04 7.74 10.21
C THR A 762 -19.16 6.42 10.99
N PRO A 763 -20.38 5.91 11.27
CA PRO A 763 -20.55 4.57 11.81
C PRO A 763 -20.04 3.48 10.83
N PRO A 764 -19.43 2.38 11.31
CA PRO A 764 -19.27 2.00 12.70
C PRO A 764 -18.00 2.54 13.38
N TRP A 765 -17.14 3.31 12.68
CA TRP A 765 -15.95 3.89 13.29
C TRP A 765 -16.31 4.70 14.53
N SER A 766 -17.24 5.65 14.41
CA SER A 766 -17.62 6.55 15.50
C SER A 766 -18.25 5.85 16.70
N LEU A 767 -18.75 4.61 16.51
CA LEU A 767 -19.35 3.78 17.55
C LEU A 767 -18.30 2.96 18.31
N GLU A 768 -17.21 2.60 17.65
CA GLU A 768 -16.16 1.73 18.22
C GLU A 768 -14.91 2.53 18.66
N ARG A 769 -14.70 3.70 18.06
CA ARG A 769 -13.50 4.54 18.22
C ARG A 769 -13.89 6.01 18.29
N SER A 770 -13.03 6.81 18.90
CA SER A 770 -13.21 8.25 18.93
C SER A 770 -13.04 8.84 17.52
N GLY A 771 -14.02 9.62 17.11
CA GLY A 771 -14.00 10.47 15.93
C GLY A 771 -13.70 11.91 16.32
N CYS A 772 -13.00 12.63 15.45
CA CYS A 772 -12.69 14.05 15.64
C CYS A 772 -12.84 14.77 14.31
N VAL A 773 -13.66 15.83 14.26
CA VAL A 773 -13.86 16.64 13.05
C VAL A 773 -13.67 18.11 13.37
N LEU A 774 -12.91 18.80 12.53
CA LEU A 774 -12.76 20.25 12.55
C LEU A 774 -13.46 20.83 11.32
N ASN A 775 -14.56 21.53 11.53
CA ASN A 775 -15.37 22.12 10.46
C ASN A 775 -15.83 23.54 10.79
N MET A 776 -16.40 24.21 9.80
CA MET A 776 -16.84 25.60 9.87
C MET A 776 -18.19 25.77 9.18
N ALA A 777 -19.10 26.50 9.84
CA ALA A 777 -20.37 26.91 9.25
C ALA A 777 -20.19 28.19 8.42
N ILE A 778 -20.68 28.21 7.18
CA ILE A 778 -20.54 29.36 6.27
C ILE A 778 -21.88 29.77 5.64
N ARG A 779 -22.00 31.06 5.36
CA ARG A 779 -22.99 31.62 4.42
C ARG A 779 -22.43 31.51 3.01
N LEU A 780 -23.30 31.28 2.03
CA LEU A 780 -22.94 31.31 0.61
C LEU A 780 -23.72 32.44 -0.06
N GLU A 781 -23.02 33.29 -0.81
CA GLU A 781 -23.57 34.47 -1.49
C GLU A 781 -24.42 35.33 -0.54
N GLY A 782 -23.96 35.50 0.70
CA GLY A 782 -24.64 36.29 1.75
C GLY A 782 -25.87 35.66 2.40
N SER A 783 -26.30 34.46 1.97
CA SER A 783 -27.54 33.82 2.44
C SER A 783 -27.32 32.51 3.20
N LEU A 784 -28.34 32.07 3.96
CA LEU A 784 -28.42 30.72 4.52
C LEU A 784 -29.11 29.82 3.47
N PRO A 785 -28.38 28.93 2.79
CA PRO A 785 -28.87 28.31 1.56
C PRO A 785 -29.87 27.17 1.80
N VAL A 786 -29.94 26.59 3.01
CA VAL A 786 -30.77 25.40 3.28
C VAL A 786 -31.84 25.74 4.30
N GLY A 787 -33.08 25.31 4.05
CA GLY A 787 -34.16 25.56 5.01
C GLY A 787 -35.47 24.83 4.74
N THR A 788 -36.40 25.03 5.67
CA THR A 788 -37.76 24.51 5.61
C THR A 788 -38.76 25.50 6.21
N ILE A 789 -40.00 25.45 5.71
CA ILE A 789 -41.19 26.06 6.33
C ILE A 789 -42.20 24.94 6.54
N ILE A 790 -42.68 24.80 7.78
CA ILE A 790 -43.70 23.82 8.14
C ILE A 790 -44.90 24.56 8.73
N GLU A 791 -46.07 24.34 8.15
CA GLU A 791 -47.32 25.02 8.52
C GLU A 791 -48.44 24.01 8.77
N THR A 792 -49.23 24.22 9.82
CA THR A 792 -50.46 23.44 10.02
C THR A 792 -51.57 23.90 9.07
N ARG A 793 -52.36 22.95 8.56
CA ARG A 793 -53.48 23.19 7.65
C ARG A 793 -54.76 22.53 8.16
N LYS A 794 -55.91 23.11 7.78
CA LYS A 794 -57.23 22.57 8.15
C LYS A 794 -57.56 21.25 7.46
N MET A 795 -57.00 21.01 6.27
CA MET A 795 -57.17 19.77 5.53
C MET A 795 -56.23 18.72 6.12
N VAL A 796 -56.76 17.56 6.53
CA VAL A 796 -56.00 16.43 7.08
C VAL A 796 -55.11 15.82 6.00
N GLY A 797 -53.89 15.41 6.34
CA GLY A 797 -52.89 14.88 5.41
C GLY A 797 -51.59 15.68 5.42
N VAL A 798 -50.59 15.23 4.67
CA VAL A 798 -49.28 15.90 4.57
C VAL A 798 -48.99 16.28 3.13
N LEU A 799 -48.91 17.59 2.87
CA LEU A 799 -48.45 18.15 1.61
C LEU A 799 -46.95 18.45 1.72
N ILE A 800 -46.14 17.87 0.84
CA ILE A 800 -44.70 18.11 0.75
C ILE A 800 -44.41 18.83 -0.57
N SER A 801 -43.57 19.86 -0.52
CA SER A 801 -43.12 20.62 -1.68
C SER A 801 -41.63 20.94 -1.57
N ASP A 802 -40.92 20.93 -2.69
CA ASP A 802 -39.51 21.34 -2.79
C ASP A 802 -39.32 22.58 -3.68
N ASP A 803 -38.08 23.02 -3.84
CA ASP A 803 -37.65 24.14 -4.67
C ASP A 803 -37.57 23.80 -6.17
N ALA A 804 -37.71 22.52 -6.54
CA ALA A 804 -37.82 22.03 -7.91
C ALA A 804 -39.29 21.88 -8.37
N GLU A 805 -40.23 22.49 -7.64
CA GLU A 805 -41.67 22.45 -7.90
C GLU A 805 -42.30 21.05 -7.82
N ASN A 806 -41.60 20.05 -7.28
CA ASN A 806 -42.20 18.76 -7.00
C ASN A 806 -43.20 18.91 -5.85
N GLN A 807 -44.33 18.20 -5.94
CA GLN A 807 -45.33 18.16 -4.88
C GLN A 807 -45.83 16.74 -4.66
N LEU A 808 -46.01 16.37 -3.40
CA LEU A 808 -46.61 15.10 -3.00
C LEU A 808 -47.60 15.35 -1.87
N TYR A 809 -48.83 14.87 -2.06
CA TYR A 809 -49.85 14.86 -1.02
C TYR A 809 -50.05 13.43 -0.50
N ILE A 810 -49.97 13.27 0.82
CA ILE A 810 -50.15 12.00 1.52
C ILE A 810 -51.42 12.13 2.35
N GLU A 811 -52.48 11.42 1.96
CA GLU A 811 -53.77 11.44 2.65
C GLU A 811 -53.69 10.81 4.05
N ASP A 812 -53.06 9.63 4.14
CA ASP A 812 -52.87 8.90 5.39
C ASP A 812 -51.38 8.88 5.78
N PRO A 813 -50.94 9.71 6.74
CA PRO A 813 -49.55 9.74 7.18
C PRO A 813 -49.06 8.40 7.77
N SER A 814 -49.96 7.52 8.20
CA SER A 814 -49.61 6.20 8.74
C SER A 814 -49.19 5.19 7.65
N SER A 815 -49.45 5.51 6.37
CA SER A 815 -49.00 4.69 5.24
C SER A 815 -47.49 4.80 4.97
N ILE A 816 -46.80 5.75 5.60
CA ILE A 816 -45.36 5.97 5.45
C ILE A 816 -44.63 4.84 6.18
N THR A 817 -43.99 3.94 5.43
CA THR A 817 -43.21 2.83 5.97
C THR A 817 -41.85 2.74 5.29
N SER A 818 -40.83 2.29 6.03
CA SER A 818 -39.51 1.97 5.48
C SER A 818 -39.42 0.48 5.13
N PRO A 819 -38.67 0.07 4.09
CA PRO A 819 -37.72 0.85 3.30
C PRO A 819 -38.39 1.68 2.19
N PHE A 820 -37.74 2.78 1.80
CA PHE A 820 -38.18 3.67 0.72
C PHE A 820 -37.51 3.31 -0.61
N ASP A 821 -38.18 3.58 -1.72
CA ASP A 821 -37.59 3.49 -3.06
C ASP A 821 -36.43 4.48 -3.22
N ASN A 822 -35.39 4.07 -3.94
CA ASN A 822 -34.19 4.90 -4.13
C ASN A 822 -34.48 6.21 -4.89
N ASP A 823 -35.49 6.20 -5.75
CA ASP A 823 -35.87 7.33 -6.61
C ASP A 823 -36.95 8.23 -5.97
N ASP A 824 -37.35 7.97 -4.73
CA ASP A 824 -38.35 8.79 -4.03
C ASP A 824 -37.78 10.19 -3.69
N PRO A 825 -38.28 11.26 -4.33
CA PRO A 825 -37.76 12.61 -4.15
C PRO A 825 -37.99 13.17 -2.73
N PHE A 826 -38.96 12.62 -2.00
CA PHE A 826 -39.33 13.06 -0.65
C PHE A 826 -38.93 12.07 0.45
N ARG A 827 -38.07 11.09 0.15
CA ARG A 827 -37.56 10.09 1.11
C ARG A 827 -37.02 10.73 2.40
N LEU A 828 -36.31 11.86 2.29
CA LEU A 828 -35.75 12.59 3.43
C LEU A 828 -36.86 13.09 4.37
N VAL A 829 -37.88 13.76 3.81
CA VAL A 829 -38.98 14.32 4.60
C VAL A 829 -39.83 13.19 5.19
N LYS A 830 -40.12 12.13 4.42
CA LYS A 830 -40.83 10.94 4.92
C LYS A 830 -40.08 10.27 6.08
N SER A 831 -38.76 10.16 5.99
CA SER A 831 -37.93 9.63 7.07
C SER A 831 -37.94 10.53 8.31
N ALA A 832 -37.96 11.86 8.14
CA ALA A 832 -38.12 12.80 9.24
C ALA A 832 -39.46 12.65 9.97
N LEU A 833 -40.55 12.42 9.23
CA LEU A 833 -41.88 12.16 9.80
C LEU A 833 -41.90 10.89 10.66
N LEU A 834 -41.25 9.80 10.19
CA LEU A 834 -41.11 8.55 10.93
C LEU A 834 -40.30 8.76 12.23
N VAL A 835 -39.11 9.35 12.11
CA VAL A 835 -38.13 9.43 13.21
C VAL A 835 -38.56 10.41 14.31
N THR A 836 -39.29 11.48 13.96
CA THR A 836 -39.90 12.39 14.95
C THR A 836 -41.14 11.79 15.64
N GLY A 837 -41.73 10.74 15.05
CA GLY A 837 -42.95 10.10 15.53
C GLY A 837 -44.20 10.94 15.31
N ILE A 838 -44.15 12.02 14.52
CA ILE A 838 -45.29 12.91 14.28
C ILE A 838 -46.46 12.19 13.61
N ILE A 839 -46.18 11.14 12.83
CA ILE A 839 -47.19 10.27 12.19
C ILE A 839 -48.15 9.60 13.19
N HIS A 840 -47.73 9.43 14.44
CA HIS A 840 -48.53 8.85 15.52
C HIS A 840 -49.00 9.91 16.52
N ASP A 841 -48.72 11.18 16.27
CA ASP A 841 -49.09 12.28 17.14
C ASP A 841 -50.55 12.70 16.90
N LYS A 842 -51.25 13.07 17.99
CA LYS A 842 -52.67 13.47 17.94
C LYS A 842 -52.89 14.71 17.07
N ILE A 843 -51.85 15.51 16.83
CA ILE A 843 -51.90 16.68 15.93
C ILE A 843 -52.40 16.29 14.53
N LEU A 844 -51.95 15.16 13.98
CA LEU A 844 -52.32 14.73 12.63
C LEU A 844 -53.72 14.10 12.53
N SER A 845 -54.39 13.84 13.67
CA SER A 845 -55.75 13.26 13.67
C SER A 845 -56.85 14.24 13.25
N SER A 846 -56.59 15.55 13.33
CA SER A 846 -57.57 16.61 13.02
C SER A 846 -57.00 17.78 12.22
N THR A 847 -55.70 17.79 11.96
CA THR A 847 -54.96 18.89 11.33
C THR A 847 -53.95 18.30 10.34
N GLY A 848 -53.79 18.87 9.15
CA GLY A 848 -52.73 18.47 8.21
C GLY A 848 -51.49 19.35 8.29
N LEU A 849 -50.46 18.99 7.53
CA LEU A 849 -49.19 19.69 7.45
C LEU A 849 -48.87 20.10 6.01
N HIS A 850 -48.28 21.27 5.85
CA HIS A 850 -47.59 21.66 4.62
C HIS A 850 -46.12 21.89 4.92
N ILE A 851 -45.27 21.08 4.31
CA ILE A 851 -43.82 21.13 4.43
C ILE A 851 -43.25 21.64 3.11
N ARG A 852 -42.56 22.78 3.17
CA ARG A 852 -41.84 23.35 2.02
C ARG A 852 -40.35 23.38 2.32
N THR A 853 -39.55 22.72 1.49
CA THR A 853 -38.10 22.62 1.63
C THR A 853 -37.36 23.34 0.51
N TRP A 854 -36.15 23.81 0.76
CA TRP A 854 -35.25 24.34 -0.27
C TRP A 854 -33.78 24.11 0.07
N ALA A 855 -32.95 24.00 -0.96
CA ALA A 855 -31.51 23.93 -0.85
C ALA A 855 -30.86 24.69 -2.02
N ASN A 856 -30.50 25.96 -1.78
CA ASN A 856 -29.83 26.85 -2.73
C ASN A 856 -28.33 26.53 -2.88
N ALA A 857 -27.99 25.25 -2.99
CA ALA A 857 -26.66 24.74 -3.26
C ALA A 857 -26.79 23.49 -4.12
N PRO A 858 -25.86 23.24 -5.08
CA PRO A 858 -25.93 22.06 -5.93
C PRO A 858 -26.09 20.76 -5.13
N ARG A 859 -26.96 19.86 -5.56
CA ARG A 859 -27.03 18.50 -5.01
C ARG A 859 -25.69 17.81 -5.23
N GLY A 860 -25.23 17.02 -4.26
CA GLY A 860 -23.91 16.37 -4.34
C GLY A 860 -22.72 17.35 -4.31
N SER A 861 -22.92 18.57 -3.79
CA SER A 861 -21.88 19.60 -3.62
C SER A 861 -20.78 19.25 -2.63
N GLY A 862 -20.94 18.20 -1.82
CA GLY A 862 -20.00 17.88 -0.75
C GLY A 862 -20.11 18.82 0.47
N LEU A 863 -21.06 19.76 0.49
CA LEU A 863 -21.31 20.75 1.56
C LEU A 863 -22.25 20.26 2.69
N GLY A 864 -22.63 18.98 2.68
CA GLY A 864 -23.53 18.39 3.68
C GLY A 864 -24.99 18.81 3.55
N THR A 865 -25.39 19.32 2.38
CA THR A 865 -26.72 19.91 2.14
C THR A 865 -27.88 18.99 2.50
N SER A 866 -27.79 17.70 2.19
CA SER A 866 -28.83 16.72 2.52
C SER A 866 -29.02 16.55 4.03
N SER A 867 -27.95 16.32 4.79
CA SER A 867 -28.03 16.11 6.24
C SER A 867 -28.42 17.40 6.98
N ILE A 868 -27.99 18.56 6.47
CA ILE A 868 -28.39 19.87 6.98
C ILE A 868 -29.88 20.13 6.69
N LEU A 869 -30.39 19.74 5.52
CA LEU A 869 -31.81 19.83 5.21
C LEU A 869 -32.63 18.90 6.12
N ALA A 870 -32.15 17.68 6.37
CA ALA A 870 -32.76 16.77 7.33
C ALA A 870 -32.81 17.39 8.74
N ALA A 871 -31.72 18.04 9.18
CA ALA A 871 -31.68 18.77 10.44
C ALA A 871 -32.70 19.91 10.50
N ALA A 872 -32.85 20.70 9.41
CA ALA A 872 -33.85 21.76 9.33
C ALA A 872 -35.28 21.23 9.43
N VAL A 873 -35.61 20.16 8.70
CA VAL A 873 -36.93 19.50 8.73
C VAL A 873 -37.23 18.92 10.10
N VAL A 874 -36.31 18.14 10.67
CA VAL A 874 -36.47 17.56 12.01
C VAL A 874 -36.68 18.64 13.06
N LYS A 875 -35.86 19.71 13.04
CA LYS A 875 -36.00 20.83 13.98
C LYS A 875 -37.35 21.54 13.83
N GLY A 876 -37.78 21.80 12.60
CA GLY A 876 -39.10 22.39 12.33
C GLY A 876 -40.26 21.52 12.79
N LEU A 877 -40.17 20.19 12.61
CA LEU A 877 -41.20 19.26 13.09
C LEU A 877 -41.27 19.25 14.62
N LEU A 878 -40.13 19.23 15.31
CA LEU A 878 -40.07 19.30 16.77
C LEU A 878 -40.66 20.62 17.30
N GLN A 879 -40.45 21.74 16.60
CA GLN A 879 -41.09 23.04 16.92
C GLN A 879 -42.63 22.97 16.82
N ILE A 880 -43.16 22.35 15.76
CA ILE A 880 -44.62 22.18 15.59
C ILE A 880 -45.21 21.30 16.70
N MET A 881 -44.48 20.25 17.08
CA MET A 881 -44.86 19.29 18.13
C MET A 881 -44.60 19.80 19.55
N GLU A 882 -43.94 20.95 19.72
CA GLU A 882 -43.50 21.49 21.02
C GLU A 882 -42.65 20.49 21.84
N ARG A 883 -41.74 19.78 21.15
CA ARG A 883 -40.78 18.84 21.76
C ARG A 883 -39.39 19.48 21.86
N ASP A 884 -38.44 18.76 22.49
CA ASP A 884 -37.05 19.23 22.64
C ASP A 884 -36.41 19.46 21.27
N GLU A 885 -36.18 20.73 20.91
CA GLU A 885 -35.55 21.18 19.67
C GLU A 885 -34.03 21.44 19.82
N SER A 886 -33.42 20.96 20.91
CA SER A 886 -31.99 21.11 21.15
C SER A 886 -31.16 20.55 20.00
N ASN A 887 -30.05 21.22 19.67
CA ASN A 887 -29.18 20.79 18.58
C ASN A 887 -28.64 19.36 18.80
N GLU A 888 -28.37 18.97 20.05
CA GLU A 888 -27.95 17.61 20.40
C GLU A 888 -29.02 16.56 20.04
N HIS A 889 -30.28 16.83 20.38
CA HIS A 889 -31.39 15.93 20.04
C HIS A 889 -31.62 15.83 18.53
N VAL A 890 -31.60 16.97 17.82
CA VAL A 890 -31.75 16.99 16.35
C VAL A 890 -30.63 16.18 15.67
N VAL A 891 -29.38 16.31 16.12
CA VAL A 891 -28.24 15.56 15.56
C VAL A 891 -28.45 14.05 15.68
N ARG A 892 -28.95 13.58 16.83
CA ARG A 892 -29.25 12.16 17.07
C ARG A 892 -30.33 11.64 16.14
N LEU A 893 -31.44 12.38 16.00
CA LEU A 893 -32.53 12.00 15.10
C LEU A 893 -32.08 11.96 13.64
N VAL A 894 -31.30 12.94 13.19
CA VAL A 894 -30.76 12.94 11.82
C VAL A 894 -29.85 11.73 11.58
N LEU A 895 -29.05 11.32 12.56
CA LEU A 895 -28.20 10.12 12.41
C LEU A 895 -29.06 8.85 12.21
N VAL A 896 -30.18 8.69 12.94
CA VAL A 896 -31.12 7.57 12.73
C VAL A 896 -31.80 7.67 11.36
N LEU A 897 -32.25 8.87 11.01
CA LEU A 897 -32.94 9.18 9.76
C LEU A 897 -32.09 8.76 8.56
N GLU A 898 -30.80 9.07 8.54
CA GLU A 898 -29.91 8.71 7.44
C GLU A 898 -29.69 7.19 7.29
N GLN A 899 -29.74 6.44 8.40
CA GLN A 899 -29.70 4.98 8.33
C GLN A 899 -31.00 4.41 7.74
N ILE A 900 -32.17 4.95 8.14
CA ILE A 900 -33.48 4.54 7.58
C ILE A 900 -33.58 4.89 6.09
N MET A 901 -33.04 6.04 5.68
CA MET A 901 -32.97 6.44 4.27
C MET A 901 -32.07 5.52 3.44
N GLY A 902 -31.16 4.77 4.08
CA GLY A 902 -30.14 3.97 3.40
C GLY A 902 -28.96 4.78 2.86
N THR A 903 -28.81 6.06 3.27
CA THR A 903 -27.64 6.89 2.90
C THR A 903 -26.45 6.64 3.80
N GLY A 904 -26.68 6.28 5.07
CA GLY A 904 -25.66 5.78 6.00
C GLY A 904 -24.63 6.81 6.47
N GLY A 905 -24.95 8.11 6.43
CA GLY A 905 -24.02 9.20 6.73
C GLY A 905 -23.53 9.25 8.18
N GLY A 906 -22.50 10.08 8.39
CA GLY A 906 -21.91 10.36 9.70
C GLY A 906 -22.60 11.51 10.44
N TRP A 907 -22.02 11.95 11.56
CA TRP A 907 -22.60 13.02 12.37
C TRP A 907 -22.11 14.44 12.02
N GLN A 908 -21.09 14.59 11.17
CA GLN A 908 -20.42 15.87 10.99
C GLN A 908 -21.27 16.93 10.27
N ASP A 909 -22.14 16.52 9.35
CA ASP A 909 -22.82 17.42 8.42
C ASP A 909 -23.91 18.21 9.15
N GLN A 910 -24.76 17.51 9.90
CA GLN A 910 -25.80 18.10 10.74
C GLN A 910 -25.21 18.98 11.85
N ILE A 911 -24.11 18.55 12.50
CA ILE A 911 -23.41 19.41 13.46
C ILE A 911 -22.88 20.65 12.75
N GLY A 912 -22.27 20.44 11.57
CA GLY A 912 -21.76 21.47 10.68
C GLY A 912 -22.73 22.61 10.44
N GLY A 913 -24.00 22.29 10.14
CA GLY A 913 -25.06 23.29 9.90
C GLY A 913 -25.76 23.81 11.14
N LEU A 914 -25.89 23.02 12.22
CA LEU A 914 -26.64 23.43 13.43
C LEU A 914 -25.85 24.34 14.37
N TYR A 915 -24.53 24.18 14.43
CA TYR A 915 -23.67 24.95 15.32
C TYR A 915 -22.90 26.01 14.51
N PRO A 916 -22.91 27.29 14.93
CA PRO A 916 -22.21 28.35 14.22
C PRO A 916 -20.68 28.26 14.36
N GLY A 917 -19.98 29.03 13.53
CA GLY A 917 -18.55 29.29 13.61
C GLY A 917 -17.68 28.09 13.25
N ILE A 918 -16.41 28.20 13.65
CA ILE A 918 -15.44 27.09 13.62
C ILE A 918 -15.68 26.25 14.86
N LYS A 919 -15.68 24.93 14.70
CA LYS A 919 -15.92 24.00 15.80
C LYS A 919 -15.13 22.73 15.64
N PHE A 920 -14.67 22.24 16.78
CA PHE A 920 -14.03 20.95 16.92
C PHE A 920 -14.99 20.01 17.65
N THR A 921 -15.39 18.94 16.98
CA THR A 921 -16.29 17.94 17.55
C THR A 921 -15.54 16.66 17.82
N SER A 922 -15.69 16.13 19.03
CA SER A 922 -15.19 14.81 19.42
C SER A 922 -16.34 13.86 19.71
N SER A 923 -16.23 12.61 19.25
CA SER A 923 -17.12 11.53 19.67
C SER A 923 -16.46 10.67 20.74
N PHE A 924 -17.29 10.24 21.69
CA PHE A 924 -16.97 9.22 22.67
C PHE A 924 -17.76 7.96 22.30
N PRO A 925 -17.08 6.91 21.82
CA PRO A 925 -17.72 5.69 21.35
C PRO A 925 -18.47 4.98 22.48
N GLY A 926 -19.52 4.25 22.12
CA GLY A 926 -20.34 3.50 23.07
C GLY A 926 -21.84 3.62 22.81
N ILE A 927 -22.62 3.00 23.68
CA ILE A 927 -24.08 3.07 23.72
C ILE A 927 -24.45 3.66 25.09
N PRO A 928 -24.83 4.95 25.18
CA PRO A 928 -25.07 5.88 24.07
C PRO A 928 -23.78 6.50 23.49
N LEU A 929 -23.81 6.82 22.19
CA LEU A 929 -22.82 7.64 21.51
C LEU A 929 -22.92 9.07 22.04
N LYS A 930 -21.84 9.60 22.61
CA LYS A 930 -21.78 10.98 23.09
C LYS A 930 -20.95 11.84 22.16
N LEU A 931 -21.48 13.01 21.82
CA LEU A 931 -20.84 13.98 20.95
C LEU A 931 -20.57 15.24 21.75
N GLN A 932 -19.33 15.71 21.74
CA GLN A 932 -18.92 16.94 22.41
C GLN A 932 -18.50 17.94 21.33
N VAL A 933 -19.32 18.99 21.15
CA VAL A 933 -19.03 20.10 20.24
C VAL A 933 -18.33 21.20 21.02
N THR A 934 -17.08 21.50 20.66
CA THR A 934 -16.29 22.58 21.23
C THR A 934 -16.19 23.72 20.22
N PRO A 935 -16.90 24.85 20.41
CA PRO A 935 -16.75 26.00 19.53
C PRO A 935 -15.34 26.60 19.71
N LEU A 936 -14.73 27.01 18.59
CA LEU A 936 -13.48 27.77 18.60
C LEU A 936 -13.84 29.25 18.51
N VAL A 937 -13.53 30.00 19.58
CA VAL A 937 -13.68 31.45 19.58
C VAL A 937 -12.55 32.06 18.75
N ALA A 938 -12.81 32.25 17.46
CA ALA A 938 -11.86 32.83 16.52
C ALA A 938 -11.68 34.33 16.78
N SER A 939 -10.44 34.81 16.77
CA SER A 939 -10.17 36.25 16.81
C SER A 939 -10.65 36.94 15.52
N PRO A 940 -11.01 38.23 15.56
CA PRO A 940 -11.36 38.97 14.34
C PRO A 940 -10.26 38.93 13.28
N GLN A 941 -8.98 38.89 13.71
CA GLN A 941 -7.83 38.74 12.82
C GLN A 941 -7.86 37.39 12.09
N LEU A 942 -8.06 36.29 12.81
CA LEU A 942 -8.12 34.95 12.23
C LEU A 942 -9.28 34.82 11.24
N VAL A 943 -10.46 35.35 11.59
CA VAL A 943 -11.62 35.37 10.70
C VAL A 943 -11.30 36.13 9.42
N SER A 944 -10.76 37.35 9.54
CA SER A 944 -10.38 38.17 8.39
C SER A 944 -9.33 37.48 7.52
N GLU A 945 -8.36 36.81 8.12
CA GLU A 945 -7.30 36.13 7.37
C GLU A 945 -7.83 34.90 6.61
N LEU A 946 -8.70 34.10 7.24
CA LEU A 946 -9.39 33.00 6.57
C LEU A 946 -10.26 33.49 5.41
N GLU A 947 -11.08 34.52 5.62
CA GLU A 947 -11.94 35.08 4.56
C GLU A 947 -11.15 35.67 3.38
N GLN A 948 -9.93 36.16 3.63
CA GLN A 948 -9.05 36.70 2.57
C GLN A 948 -8.23 35.66 1.83
N ARG A 949 -7.89 34.53 2.47
CA ARG A 949 -6.98 33.50 1.91
C ARG A 949 -7.69 32.25 1.39
N LEU A 950 -8.84 31.89 1.96
CA LEU A 950 -9.53 30.65 1.63
C LEU A 950 -10.58 30.87 0.53
N LEU A 951 -10.42 30.16 -0.57
CA LEU A 951 -11.35 30.14 -1.69
C LEU A 951 -12.25 28.90 -1.61
N VAL A 952 -13.55 29.10 -1.84
CA VAL A 952 -14.57 28.05 -1.91
C VAL A 952 -15.00 27.89 -3.36
N VAL A 953 -14.53 26.83 -4.02
CA VAL A 953 -14.60 26.66 -5.48
C VAL A 953 -15.48 25.47 -5.83
N PHE A 954 -16.57 25.68 -6.55
CA PHE A 954 -17.37 24.59 -7.12
C PHE A 954 -16.73 24.09 -8.40
N THR A 955 -16.49 22.78 -8.48
CA THR A 955 -15.75 22.13 -9.57
C THR A 955 -16.59 21.85 -10.83
N GLY A 956 -17.89 22.13 -10.81
CA GLY A 956 -18.82 21.77 -11.90
C GLY A 956 -19.19 20.27 -11.94
N GLN A 957 -18.37 19.42 -11.32
CA GLN A 957 -18.54 17.97 -11.28
C GLN A 957 -19.40 17.55 -10.08
N VAL A 958 -20.30 16.58 -10.24
CA VAL A 958 -21.17 16.09 -9.14
C VAL A 958 -21.14 14.57 -9.08
N ARG A 959 -20.97 14.02 -7.87
CA ARG A 959 -21.02 12.58 -7.61
C ARG A 959 -21.81 12.25 -6.35
N LEU A 960 -22.57 11.15 -6.39
CA LEU A 960 -23.29 10.62 -5.23
C LEU A 960 -22.33 9.96 -4.23
N ALA A 961 -22.41 10.35 -2.96
CA ALA A 961 -21.51 9.90 -1.89
C ALA A 961 -21.74 8.45 -1.42
N ASN A 962 -22.93 7.88 -1.63
CA ASN A 962 -23.32 6.58 -1.08
C ASN A 962 -22.43 5.41 -1.56
N GLN A 963 -21.98 5.43 -2.82
CA GLN A 963 -21.10 4.40 -3.36
C GLN A 963 -19.70 4.42 -2.73
N VAL A 964 -19.21 5.60 -2.33
CA VAL A 964 -17.91 5.77 -1.67
C VAL A 964 -17.99 5.26 -0.24
N LEU A 965 -19.04 5.65 0.48
CA LEU A 965 -19.32 5.22 1.85
C LEU A 965 -19.29 3.70 1.99
N GLN A 966 -19.99 2.99 1.09
CA GLN A 966 -20.05 1.53 1.14
C GLN A 966 -18.68 0.87 1.07
N LYS A 967 -17.80 1.36 0.19
CA LYS A 967 -16.45 0.83 0.03
C LYS A 967 -15.58 1.05 1.27
N VAL A 968 -15.64 2.26 1.84
CA VAL A 968 -14.83 2.62 3.02
C VAL A 968 -15.27 1.84 4.25
N VAL A 969 -16.59 1.76 4.49
CA VAL A 969 -17.15 1.02 5.64
C VAL A 969 -16.88 -0.48 5.55
N ILE A 970 -17.00 -1.10 4.36
CA ILE A 970 -16.65 -2.52 4.18
C ILE A 970 -15.18 -2.78 4.52
N ARG A 971 -14.26 -1.92 4.04
CA ARG A 971 -12.83 -2.03 4.40
C ARG A 971 -12.60 -1.84 5.89
N TYR A 972 -13.33 -0.95 6.55
CA TYR A 972 -13.26 -0.77 8.00
C TYR A 972 -13.73 -2.01 8.77
N LEU A 973 -14.87 -2.58 8.39
CA LEU A 973 -15.43 -3.79 9.02
C LEU A 973 -14.52 -5.00 8.81
N ARG A 974 -13.82 -5.06 7.67
CA ARG A 974 -12.77 -6.03 7.37
C ARG A 974 -11.49 -5.86 8.18
N ARG A 975 -11.35 -4.79 8.95
CA ARG A 975 -10.11 -4.43 9.67
C ARG A 975 -8.92 -4.20 8.74
N ASP A 976 -9.14 -3.56 7.59
CA ASP A 976 -8.05 -3.05 6.75
C ASP A 976 -7.20 -2.04 7.55
N ASN A 977 -5.98 -2.46 7.91
CA ASN A 977 -5.10 -1.72 8.81
C ASN A 977 -4.65 -0.37 8.25
N LEU A 978 -4.41 -0.30 6.94
CA LEU A 978 -4.03 0.96 6.26
C LEU A 978 -5.18 1.96 6.32
N LEU A 979 -6.40 1.51 6.07
CA LEU A 979 -7.59 2.35 6.18
C LEU A 979 -7.83 2.79 7.62
N ILE A 980 -7.70 1.88 8.60
CA ILE A 980 -7.85 2.21 10.02
C ILE A 980 -6.80 3.25 10.45
N SER A 981 -5.55 3.07 10.04
CA SER A 981 -4.46 4.02 10.31
C SER A 981 -4.77 5.39 9.68
N SER A 982 -5.28 5.41 8.45
CA SER A 982 -5.67 6.63 7.75
C SER A 982 -6.78 7.40 8.49
N ILE A 983 -7.85 6.72 8.92
CA ILE A 983 -8.94 7.38 9.67
C ILE A 983 -8.46 7.85 11.05
N LYS A 984 -7.59 7.06 11.72
CA LYS A 984 -6.96 7.48 12.99
C LYS A 984 -6.15 8.75 12.79
N ARG A 985 -5.33 8.81 11.74
CA ARG A 985 -4.52 9.98 11.40
C ARG A 985 -5.39 11.19 11.07
N LEU A 986 -6.50 11.03 10.33
CA LEU A 986 -7.47 12.11 10.10
C LEU A 986 -8.03 12.68 11.41
N ALA A 987 -8.38 11.83 12.38
CA ALA A 987 -8.85 12.27 13.69
C ALA A 987 -7.76 12.99 14.52
N GLU A 988 -6.50 12.52 14.44
CA GLU A 988 -5.36 13.21 15.05
C GLU A 988 -5.09 14.57 14.41
N LEU A 989 -5.10 14.64 13.07
CA LEU A 989 -4.95 15.88 12.32
C LEU A 989 -6.04 16.90 12.66
N ALA A 990 -7.27 16.47 12.98
CA ALA A 990 -8.30 17.39 13.47
C ALA A 990 -7.96 18.04 14.81
N LYS A 991 -7.24 17.33 15.70
CA LYS A 991 -6.74 17.90 16.96
C LYS A 991 -5.62 18.89 16.71
N ILE A 992 -4.66 18.52 15.86
CA ILE A 992 -3.54 19.39 15.47
C ILE A 992 -4.08 20.66 14.77
N GLY A 993 -5.04 20.52 13.86
CA GLY A 993 -5.65 21.66 13.16
C GLY A 993 -6.42 22.60 14.09
N ARG A 994 -7.05 22.06 15.15
CA ARG A 994 -7.65 22.88 16.21
C ARG A 994 -6.58 23.72 16.90
N GLU A 995 -5.46 23.12 17.28
CA GLU A 995 -4.34 23.81 17.94
C GLU A 995 -3.74 24.88 17.03
N ALA A 996 -3.49 24.56 15.76
CA ALA A 996 -3.00 25.49 14.73
C ALA A 996 -3.91 26.72 14.58
N LEU A 997 -5.23 26.52 14.49
CA LEU A 997 -6.19 27.62 14.45
C LEU A 997 -6.21 28.45 15.74
N MET A 998 -6.07 27.82 16.91
CA MET A 998 -6.05 28.54 18.20
C MET A 998 -4.83 29.44 18.36
N ILE A 999 -3.69 29.09 17.77
CA ILE A 999 -2.47 29.92 17.75
C ILE A 999 -2.39 30.87 16.55
N GLY A 1000 -3.35 30.80 15.61
CA GLY A 1000 -3.39 31.63 14.40
C GLY A 1000 -2.44 31.17 13.29
N ASN A 1001 -1.98 29.92 13.29
CA ASN A 1001 -1.09 29.37 12.27
C ASN A 1001 -1.90 28.77 11.09
N ILE A 1002 -2.25 29.61 10.12
CA ILE A 1002 -3.05 29.20 8.96
C ILE A 1002 -2.24 28.35 7.95
N ASP A 1003 -0.93 28.55 7.85
CA ASP A 1003 -0.10 27.76 6.94
C ASP A 1003 -0.05 26.28 7.35
N GLU A 1004 0.04 26.02 8.66
CA GLU A 1004 -0.06 24.67 9.20
C GLU A 1004 -1.43 24.02 8.94
N LEU A 1005 -2.51 24.80 8.94
CA LEU A 1005 -3.83 24.30 8.50
C LEU A 1005 -3.80 23.87 7.02
N GLY A 1006 -3.07 24.60 6.17
CA GLY A 1006 -2.85 24.24 4.77
C GLY A 1006 -2.15 22.87 4.62
N GLU A 1007 -1.05 22.67 5.33
CA GLU A 1007 -0.32 21.39 5.35
C GLU A 1007 -1.21 20.24 5.85
N ILE A 1008 -2.04 20.49 6.88
CA ILE A 1008 -3.01 19.53 7.38
C ILE A 1008 -4.06 19.18 6.32
N MET A 1009 -4.54 20.17 5.54
CA MET A 1009 -5.49 19.93 4.45
C MET A 1009 -4.87 19.07 3.34
N LEU A 1010 -3.60 19.28 2.99
CA LEU A 1010 -2.87 18.46 2.02
C LEU A 1010 -2.72 17.01 2.50
N GLU A 1011 -2.32 16.82 3.77
CA GLU A 1011 -2.22 15.48 4.35
C GLU A 1011 -3.60 14.80 4.41
N ALA A 1012 -4.64 15.52 4.82
CA ALA A 1012 -6.00 15.01 4.85
C ALA A 1012 -6.50 14.60 3.44
N TRP A 1013 -6.20 15.40 2.43
CA TRP A 1013 -6.54 15.08 1.04
C TRP A 1013 -5.85 13.81 0.55
N ARG A 1014 -4.56 13.68 0.86
CA ARG A 1014 -3.79 12.48 0.57
C ARG A 1014 -4.43 11.24 1.20
N LEU A 1015 -4.79 11.32 2.48
CA LEU A 1015 -5.44 10.23 3.21
C LEU A 1015 -6.83 9.90 2.64
N HIS A 1016 -7.62 10.89 2.22
CA HIS A 1016 -8.92 10.64 1.56
C HIS A 1016 -8.77 9.79 0.29
N GLN A 1017 -7.73 10.05 -0.51
CA GLN A 1017 -7.44 9.24 -1.69
C GLN A 1017 -6.95 7.82 -1.36
N GLU A 1018 -6.38 7.60 -0.16
CA GLU A 1018 -6.04 6.26 0.33
C GLU A 1018 -7.28 5.46 0.79
N LEU A 1019 -8.28 6.16 1.34
CA LEU A 1019 -9.59 5.60 1.71
C LEU A 1019 -10.38 5.19 0.45
N ASP A 1020 -10.51 6.10 -0.52
CA ASP A 1020 -11.07 5.81 -1.83
C ASP A 1020 -10.26 6.52 -2.92
N PRO A 1021 -9.51 5.78 -3.76
CA PRO A 1021 -8.83 6.36 -4.90
C PRO A 1021 -9.80 7.05 -5.86
N TYR A 1022 -11.08 6.72 -5.90
CA TYR A 1022 -12.03 7.38 -6.81
C TYR A 1022 -12.56 8.70 -6.26
N CYS A 1023 -12.12 9.15 -5.07
CA CYS A 1023 -12.53 10.45 -4.52
C CYS A 1023 -11.89 11.65 -5.26
N SER A 1024 -10.91 11.43 -6.15
CA SER A 1024 -10.42 12.44 -7.10
C SER A 1024 -10.51 11.93 -8.53
N ILE A 1025 -10.63 12.85 -9.47
CA ILE A 1025 -10.68 12.62 -10.92
C ILE A 1025 -9.63 13.50 -11.59
N GLU A 1026 -9.30 13.20 -12.85
CA GLU A 1026 -8.26 13.93 -13.59
C GLU A 1026 -8.49 15.46 -13.58
N PHE A 1027 -9.75 15.90 -13.73
CA PHE A 1027 -10.09 17.32 -13.65
C PHE A 1027 -9.65 17.97 -12.33
N VAL A 1028 -9.90 17.30 -11.20
CA VAL A 1028 -9.57 17.80 -9.87
C VAL A 1028 -8.06 17.77 -9.66
N ASP A 1029 -7.37 16.72 -10.12
CA ASP A 1029 -5.91 16.63 -10.02
C ASP A 1029 -5.23 17.75 -10.82
N ARG A 1030 -5.74 18.08 -12.02
CA ARG A 1030 -5.26 19.24 -12.80
C ARG A 1030 -5.55 20.57 -12.12
N LEU A 1031 -6.74 20.74 -11.54
CA LEU A 1031 -7.09 21.94 -10.78
C LEU A 1031 -6.15 22.16 -9.59
N PHE A 1032 -5.85 21.10 -8.84
CA PHE A 1032 -4.96 21.18 -7.71
C PHE A 1032 -3.50 21.37 -8.11
N ALA A 1033 -3.03 20.71 -9.17
CA ALA A 1033 -1.71 20.96 -9.73
C ALA A 1033 -1.56 22.42 -10.21
N PHE A 1034 -2.60 23.01 -10.79
CA PHE A 1034 -2.63 24.42 -11.17
C PHE A 1034 -2.60 25.36 -9.96
N ALA A 1035 -3.30 25.01 -8.87
CA ALA A 1035 -3.39 25.82 -7.66
C ALA A 1035 -2.17 25.69 -6.72
N ASP A 1036 -1.33 24.67 -6.88
CA ASP A 1036 -0.24 24.31 -5.95
C ASP A 1036 0.77 25.45 -5.71
N ASP A 1037 1.12 26.19 -6.77
CA ASP A 1037 2.04 27.33 -6.66
C ASP A 1037 1.47 28.49 -5.84
N PHE A 1038 0.14 28.62 -5.76
CA PHE A 1038 -0.57 29.71 -5.08
C PHE A 1038 -1.00 29.33 -3.66
N CYS A 1039 -1.19 28.05 -3.39
CA CYS A 1039 -1.79 27.53 -2.17
C CYS A 1039 -0.76 26.96 -1.19
N CYS A 1040 -1.04 27.05 0.10
CA CYS A 1040 -0.39 26.23 1.14
C CYS A 1040 -1.21 24.98 1.47
N GLY A 1041 -2.46 24.88 1.01
CA GLY A 1041 -3.18 23.61 1.02
C GLY A 1041 -4.51 23.63 0.29
N TYR A 1042 -4.98 22.44 -0.06
CA TYR A 1042 -6.24 22.26 -0.78
C TYR A 1042 -6.84 20.87 -0.56
N LYS A 1043 -8.15 20.75 -0.75
CA LYS A 1043 -8.87 19.45 -0.72
C LYS A 1043 -10.28 19.59 -1.31
N LEU A 1044 -10.89 18.48 -1.72
CA LEU A 1044 -12.34 18.43 -1.91
C LEU A 1044 -13.07 18.27 -0.57
N LEU A 1045 -14.31 18.78 -0.53
CA LEU A 1045 -15.22 18.65 0.59
C LEU A 1045 -16.07 17.38 0.49
N GLY A 1046 -16.46 16.82 1.65
CA GLY A 1046 -17.27 15.61 1.72
C GLY A 1046 -16.58 14.34 1.19
N ALA A 1047 -17.35 13.42 0.60
CA ALA A 1047 -16.85 12.12 0.15
C ALA A 1047 -15.94 12.16 -1.09
N GLY A 1048 -15.84 13.31 -1.77
CA GLY A 1048 -15.06 13.51 -3.00
C GLY A 1048 -15.74 13.04 -4.30
N GLY A 1049 -14.98 13.09 -5.40
CA GLY A 1049 -15.41 12.75 -6.76
C GLY A 1049 -16.09 13.90 -7.51
N GLY A 1050 -16.09 15.10 -6.94
CA GLY A 1050 -16.74 16.31 -7.44
C GLY A 1050 -17.13 17.23 -6.28
N GLY A 1051 -17.96 18.23 -6.56
CA GLY A 1051 -18.50 19.16 -5.58
C GLY A 1051 -17.60 20.37 -5.36
N PHE A 1052 -17.50 20.83 -4.12
CA PHE A 1052 -16.69 21.98 -3.74
C PHE A 1052 -15.27 21.57 -3.33
N ALA A 1053 -14.30 22.39 -3.74
CA ALA A 1053 -12.94 22.41 -3.27
C ALA A 1053 -12.72 23.58 -2.31
N LEU A 1054 -11.87 23.35 -1.31
CA LEU A 1054 -11.24 24.40 -0.53
C LEU A 1054 -9.82 24.61 -1.03
N LEU A 1055 -9.48 25.85 -1.38
CA LEU A 1055 -8.12 26.25 -1.75
C LEU A 1055 -7.64 27.32 -0.77
N LEU A 1056 -6.63 27.02 0.03
CA LEU A 1056 -6.05 27.94 0.99
C LEU A 1056 -4.78 28.56 0.40
N ALA A 1057 -4.88 29.83 -0.01
CA ALA A 1057 -3.77 30.56 -0.60
C ALA A 1057 -2.67 30.85 0.43
N LYS A 1058 -1.42 30.97 -0.04
CA LYS A 1058 -0.25 31.38 0.78
C LYS A 1058 -0.44 32.76 1.42
N ASP A 1059 -1.15 33.66 0.75
CA ASP A 1059 -1.50 34.98 1.25
C ASP A 1059 -2.73 35.57 0.51
N ALA A 1060 -3.23 36.71 0.98
CA ALA A 1060 -4.40 37.39 0.41
C ALA A 1060 -4.18 37.97 -1.01
N HIS A 1061 -2.92 38.18 -1.42
CA HIS A 1061 -2.62 38.60 -2.79
C HIS A 1061 -2.70 37.41 -3.75
N ARG A 1062 -2.07 36.29 -3.40
CA ARG A 1062 -2.15 35.02 -4.14
C ARG A 1062 -3.59 34.49 -4.23
N ALA A 1063 -4.41 34.68 -3.21
CA ALA A 1063 -5.83 34.32 -3.25
C ALA A 1063 -6.59 35.09 -4.35
N ARG A 1064 -6.35 36.40 -4.46
CA ARG A 1064 -6.98 37.25 -5.47
C ARG A 1064 -6.48 36.93 -6.88
N GLU A 1065 -5.18 36.70 -7.02
CA GLU A 1065 -4.55 36.27 -8.27
C GLU A 1065 -5.14 34.94 -8.74
N LEU A 1066 -5.17 33.93 -7.87
CA LEU A 1066 -5.73 32.61 -8.19
C LEU A 1066 -7.22 32.71 -8.54
N LYS A 1067 -8.00 33.51 -7.80
CA LYS A 1067 -9.42 33.74 -8.11
C LYS A 1067 -9.60 34.29 -9.54
N HIS A 1068 -8.84 35.32 -9.91
CA HIS A 1068 -8.89 35.91 -11.24
C HIS A 1068 -8.49 34.91 -12.33
N LEU A 1069 -7.40 34.17 -12.11
CA LEU A 1069 -6.94 33.16 -13.05
C LEU A 1069 -7.96 32.02 -13.25
N LEU A 1070 -8.64 31.59 -12.19
CA LEU A 1070 -9.69 30.57 -12.28
C LEU A 1070 -10.96 31.10 -12.99
N GLU A 1071 -11.27 32.38 -12.87
CA GLU A 1071 -12.40 33.01 -13.57
C GLU A 1071 -12.12 33.24 -15.07
N GLU A 1072 -10.86 33.44 -15.46
CA GLU A 1072 -10.45 33.64 -16.85
C GLU A 1072 -10.09 32.35 -17.60
N ALA A 1073 -9.66 31.31 -16.88
CA ALA A 1073 -9.19 30.08 -17.49
C ALA A 1073 -10.34 29.32 -18.19
N SER A 1074 -10.31 29.26 -19.52
CA SER A 1074 -11.25 28.45 -20.31
C SER A 1074 -11.15 26.94 -20.05
N ASP A 1075 -10.01 26.49 -19.51
CA ASP A 1075 -9.70 25.07 -19.29
C ASP A 1075 -10.38 24.50 -18.02
N PHE A 1076 -10.90 25.36 -17.15
CA PHE A 1076 -11.54 24.99 -15.89
C PHE A 1076 -12.97 25.55 -15.83
N ASP A 1077 -13.98 24.68 -15.96
CA ASP A 1077 -15.38 25.04 -15.72
C ASP A 1077 -15.67 25.06 -14.21
N VAL A 1078 -15.12 26.05 -13.52
CA VAL A 1078 -15.24 26.23 -12.07
C VAL A 1078 -15.98 27.50 -11.71
N LYS A 1079 -16.62 27.52 -10.55
CA LYS A 1079 -17.25 28.72 -9.99
C LYS A 1079 -16.71 29.01 -8.60
N VAL A 1080 -16.11 30.18 -8.42
CA VAL A 1080 -15.69 30.67 -7.10
C VAL A 1080 -16.87 31.34 -6.41
N TYR A 1081 -17.23 30.88 -5.21
CA TYR A 1081 -18.35 31.44 -4.45
C TYR A 1081 -17.88 32.48 -3.44
N ASN A 1082 -18.68 33.55 -3.26
CA ASN A 1082 -18.49 34.43 -2.12
C ASN A 1082 -19.06 33.76 -0.87
N TRP A 1083 -18.29 33.81 0.22
CA TRP A 1083 -18.65 33.18 1.48
C TRP A 1083 -18.18 34.01 2.66
N ASN A 1084 -18.85 33.84 3.80
CA ASN A 1084 -18.46 34.42 5.08
C ASN A 1084 -18.77 33.43 6.20
N ILE A 1085 -18.01 33.50 7.30
CA ILE A 1085 -18.27 32.65 8.45
C ILE A 1085 -19.63 32.97 9.09
N PHE A 1086 -20.41 31.94 9.41
CA PHE A 1086 -21.67 32.12 10.13
C PHE A 1086 -21.43 32.05 11.64
N LEU A 1087 -21.34 33.20 12.32
CA LEU A 1087 -21.06 33.26 13.76
C LEU A 1087 -22.30 33.11 14.67
N GLY A 1088 -23.48 32.84 14.11
CA GLY A 1088 -24.74 32.85 14.85
C GLY A 1088 -25.31 34.27 15.01
N GLN A 1089 -26.53 34.37 15.52
CA GLN A 1089 -27.15 35.62 15.97
C GLN A 1089 -27.29 35.60 17.48
#